data_AF-A0A6L3UZA8-F1
#
_entry.id   AF-A0A6L3UZA8-F1
#
_cell.length_a   1.000
_cell.length_b   1.000
_cell.length_c   1.000
_cell.angle_alpha   90.00
_cell.angle_beta   90.00
_cell.angle_gamma   90.00
#
_symmetry.space_group_name_H-M   'P 1'
#
loop_
_entity.id
_entity.type
_entity.pdbx_description
1 polymer ?
#
loop_
_entity_poly.entity_id
_entity_poly.type
_entity_poly.pdbx_seq_one_letter_code
_entity_poly.pdbx_strand_id
1 'polypeptide(L)'
;MLMIPAKIDPISTTTFREKGVESIVDWFDLHQQSFYTLGWCYLSNQQQMEELFYRSIIQVQKEWPRLKGNSPFETWVTSIFIHNCRELSRDRSLQASEESETRKDLFKAFDQLQQDEKDAMVLTYVQGFSREEAAHLLHVSAEKLKELLFSGIQSIRNEMWSGSTFHGCREYQKDYLDYLERKMDRSKKIDLEVHIYHCQECQEDLATFQDVMITMLNLTDRIEVHMPSGFIENVKDRLIAKEKQKQQKRKKLKKIGLAFASVFVLLVGIGFFTGAFTYLYYGWTEEDQELRAFLQHGLGQRLNLEAESDGVKVKIKSVIADDLQTLVYYEIEDLNEDNQFMLGFSDGIYVWNEFEIMNNETYPNYYPPDIESELNNKEKNVFQGKMALLPLKTDKGTIELKITKLQKLIRDPSGRHGYGDYENIENKTGDWSFEIPVTKQSSTEYALDEETVIEGFTVRFDKLIMAPTATVLQYGVNNEQPEKRIVNFNFNFNNLEMNNQKVKAHMYGNSFIGSQYNVNWKTIQMHFDPFFGEKPKEVNVHFEAVYLNFEDAFIIELGDIQEYPFDFEYAGSTISIDRQEVGQSTKIVLSNHDIENRAYETLDFNIVNEHGEQPNTSMEWDFEGVLVDKNGVEYDMNKAPFSYEEIEQPRYFQTVQSIRFDNNDATSVKLVISGYSTTKYLDDVVKISLE
;
A
#
# COMPACT_ATOMS: atom_id res chain seq x y z
N MET A 1 -28.21 26.74 80.19
CA MET A 1 -28.74 25.42 79.78
C MET A 1 -28.40 25.31 78.30
N LEU A 2 -27.30 24.62 78.00
CA LEU A 2 -26.65 24.61 76.69
C LEU A 2 -27.35 23.60 75.79
N MET A 3 -28.02 24.08 74.74
CA MET A 3 -28.39 23.25 73.60
C MET A 3 -27.11 23.04 72.78
N ILE A 4 -26.53 21.85 72.89
CA ILE A 4 -25.49 21.37 71.98
C ILE A 4 -26.19 21.19 70.62
N PRO A 5 -25.74 21.82 69.52
CA PRO A 5 -26.30 21.52 68.22
C PRO A 5 -26.07 20.04 67.95
N ALA A 6 -27.16 19.34 67.61
CA ALA A 6 -27.15 17.90 67.39
C ALA A 6 -26.00 17.53 66.45
N LYS A 7 -25.18 16.54 66.84
CA LYS A 7 -24.26 15.86 65.92
C LYS A 7 -25.10 15.37 64.74
N ILE A 8 -25.02 16.07 63.62
CA ILE A 8 -25.60 15.64 62.36
C ILE A 8 -24.84 14.37 61.96
N ASP A 9 -25.58 13.31 61.65
CA ASP A 9 -25.03 11.99 61.34
C ASP A 9 -23.89 12.08 60.29
N PRO A 10 -22.82 11.28 60.44
CA PRO A 10 -21.78 11.22 59.42
C PRO A 10 -22.40 10.61 58.17
N ILE A 11 -22.72 11.45 57.18
CA ILE A 11 -23.10 11.00 55.84
C ILE A 11 -21.97 10.08 55.38
N SER A 12 -22.24 8.79 55.39
CA SER A 12 -21.22 7.78 55.19
C SER A 12 -20.68 7.90 53.77
N THR A 13 -19.36 7.85 53.63
CA THR A 13 -18.60 7.89 52.36
C THR A 13 -19.08 6.89 51.30
N THR A 14 -19.87 5.89 51.71
CA THR A 14 -20.60 4.95 50.86
C THR A 14 -21.69 5.60 50.00
N THR A 15 -22.41 6.61 50.50
CA THR A 15 -23.51 7.28 49.76
C THR A 15 -23.02 8.05 48.52
N PHE A 16 -21.81 8.59 48.59
CA PHE A 16 -21.16 9.33 47.50
C PHE A 16 -20.59 8.42 46.40
N ARG A 17 -20.41 7.11 46.65
CA ARG A 17 -19.95 6.15 45.64
C ARG A 17 -21.07 5.70 44.70
N GLU A 18 -22.32 5.72 45.15
CA GLU A 18 -23.46 5.22 44.37
C GLU A 18 -24.22 6.31 43.59
N LYS A 19 -24.27 7.56 44.07
CA LYS A 19 -25.07 8.66 43.47
C LYS A 19 -24.31 9.66 42.60
N GLY A 20 -22.98 9.55 42.48
CA GLY A 20 -22.20 10.38 41.55
C GLY A 20 -22.23 11.90 41.83
N VAL A 21 -22.13 12.69 40.76
CA VAL A 21 -21.88 14.15 40.71
C VAL A 21 -22.93 14.99 41.45
N GLU A 22 -24.20 14.55 41.47
CA GLU A 22 -25.32 15.22 42.15
C GLU A 22 -25.13 15.22 43.68
N SER A 23 -24.56 14.14 44.23
CA SER A 23 -24.35 13.99 45.68
C SER A 23 -23.40 15.03 46.28
N ILE A 24 -22.44 15.57 45.50
CA ILE A 24 -21.48 16.60 45.97
C ILE A 24 -22.16 17.97 46.03
N VAL A 25 -22.99 18.28 45.03
CA VAL A 25 -23.74 19.53 44.98
C VAL A 25 -24.74 19.59 46.13
N ASP A 26 -25.46 18.49 46.36
CA ASP A 26 -26.42 18.37 47.48
C ASP A 26 -25.72 18.52 48.84
N TRP A 27 -24.49 18.01 48.97
CA TRP A 27 -23.71 18.18 50.21
C TRP A 27 -23.35 19.64 50.47
N PHE A 28 -22.89 20.37 49.44
CA PHE A 28 -22.62 21.80 49.55
C PHE A 28 -23.88 22.60 49.86
N ASP A 29 -25.05 22.18 49.36
CA ASP A 29 -26.35 22.77 49.65
C ASP A 29 -26.74 22.56 51.12
N LEU A 30 -26.58 21.34 51.65
CA LEU A 30 -26.78 21.02 53.07
C LEU A 30 -25.88 21.82 54.01
N HIS A 31 -24.64 22.13 53.60
CA HIS A 31 -23.66 22.85 54.41
C HIS A 31 -23.48 24.32 53.97
N GLN A 32 -24.39 24.83 53.13
CA GLN A 32 -24.20 26.12 52.44
C GLN A 32 -23.98 27.28 53.41
N GLN A 33 -24.71 27.32 54.53
CA GLN A 33 -24.60 28.41 55.50
C GLN A 33 -23.22 28.42 56.19
N SER A 34 -22.68 27.25 56.54
CA SER A 34 -21.36 27.12 57.16
C SER A 34 -20.26 27.56 56.19
N PHE A 35 -20.29 27.03 54.96
CA PHE A 35 -19.29 27.37 53.93
C PHE A 35 -19.42 28.80 53.40
N TYR A 36 -20.62 29.37 53.42
CA TYR A 36 -20.82 30.77 53.07
C TYR A 36 -20.24 31.69 54.14
N THR A 37 -20.49 31.39 55.42
CA THR A 37 -19.87 32.13 56.55
C THR A 37 -18.35 32.00 56.50
N LEU A 38 -17.84 30.80 56.22
CA LEU A 38 -16.41 30.54 56.01
C LEU A 38 -15.83 31.41 54.88
N GLY A 39 -16.45 31.42 53.71
CA GLY A 39 -15.99 32.23 52.57
C GLY A 39 -16.05 33.74 52.86
N TRP A 40 -17.04 34.19 53.63
CA TRP A 40 -17.22 35.58 54.02
C TRP A 40 -16.11 36.12 54.94
N CYS A 41 -15.34 35.25 55.59
CA CYS A 41 -14.12 35.62 56.31
C CYS A 41 -12.95 35.99 55.38
N TYR A 42 -13.01 35.60 54.11
CA TYR A 42 -11.96 35.82 53.10
C TYR A 42 -12.36 36.76 51.98
N LEU A 43 -13.63 36.76 51.60
CA LEU A 43 -14.17 37.46 50.43
C LEU A 43 -15.26 38.43 50.86
N SER A 44 -15.38 39.52 50.11
CA SER A 44 -16.32 40.62 50.42
C SER A 44 -17.37 40.83 49.32
N ASN A 45 -17.35 40.02 48.26
CA ASN A 45 -18.19 40.16 47.08
C ASN A 45 -19.00 38.89 46.82
N GLN A 46 -20.31 39.03 46.62
CA GLN A 46 -21.22 37.93 46.25
C GLN A 46 -20.77 37.19 44.98
N GLN A 47 -20.29 37.89 43.96
CA GLN A 47 -19.82 37.25 42.71
C GLN A 47 -18.58 36.37 42.96
N GLN A 48 -17.70 36.80 43.86
CA GLN A 48 -16.55 35.98 44.27
C GLN A 48 -17.00 34.78 45.10
N MET A 49 -18.06 34.92 45.91
CA MET A 49 -18.67 33.80 46.63
C MET A 49 -19.28 32.76 45.68
N GLU A 50 -20.01 33.18 44.64
CA GLU A 50 -20.56 32.25 43.64
C GLU A 50 -19.44 31.51 42.88
N GLU A 51 -18.36 32.22 42.53
CA GLU A 51 -17.18 31.62 41.90
C GLU A 51 -16.44 30.65 42.84
N LEU A 52 -16.34 30.98 44.13
CA LEU A 52 -15.73 30.12 45.16
C LEU A 52 -16.46 28.79 45.28
N PHE A 53 -17.79 28.81 45.40
CA PHE A 53 -18.62 27.61 45.46
C PHE A 53 -18.49 26.80 44.17
N TYR A 54 -18.58 27.46 43.02
CA TYR A 54 -18.46 26.81 41.71
C TYR A 54 -17.11 26.12 41.51
N ARG A 55 -15.98 26.79 41.83
CA ARG A 55 -14.63 26.20 41.73
C ARG A 55 -14.45 25.03 42.68
N SER A 56 -14.88 25.21 43.93
CA SER A 56 -14.76 24.17 44.97
C SER A 56 -15.54 22.92 44.59
N ILE A 57 -16.79 23.06 44.11
CA ILE A 57 -17.61 21.93 43.65
C ILE A 57 -16.93 21.21 42.47
N ILE A 58 -16.44 21.93 41.46
CA ILE A 58 -15.76 21.32 40.30
C ILE A 58 -14.49 20.59 40.71
N GLN A 59 -13.69 21.19 41.60
CA GLN A 59 -12.43 20.60 42.05
C GLN A 59 -12.68 19.32 42.85
N VAL A 60 -13.64 19.37 43.79
CA VAL A 60 -14.09 18.20 44.55
C VAL A 60 -14.58 17.11 43.60
N GLN A 61 -15.44 17.41 42.61
CA GLN A 61 -15.90 16.42 41.62
C GLN A 61 -14.77 15.79 40.81
N LYS A 62 -13.74 16.56 40.45
CA LYS A 62 -12.60 16.09 39.67
C LYS A 62 -11.64 15.21 40.48
N GLU A 63 -11.42 15.56 41.75
CA GLU A 63 -10.42 14.91 42.62
C GLU A 63 -11.02 13.77 43.46
N TRP A 64 -12.33 13.76 43.67
CA TRP A 64 -13.04 12.73 44.43
C TRP A 64 -12.71 11.28 44.02
N PRO A 65 -12.69 10.89 42.73
CA PRO A 65 -12.34 9.52 42.34
C PRO A 65 -10.92 9.09 42.75
N ARG A 66 -10.06 10.04 43.12
CA ARG A 66 -8.65 9.83 43.45
C ARG A 66 -8.36 9.86 44.95
N LEU A 67 -9.34 10.19 45.79
CA LEU A 67 -9.17 10.27 47.25
C LEU A 67 -8.95 8.86 47.83
N LYS A 68 -7.77 8.60 48.41
CA LYS A 68 -7.35 7.31 49.00
C LYS A 68 -6.99 7.42 50.50
N GLY A 69 -7.48 8.43 51.20
CA GLY A 69 -7.09 8.74 52.59
C GLY A 69 -8.17 8.46 53.64
N ASN A 70 -7.75 8.37 54.90
CA ASN A 70 -8.61 8.18 56.09
C ASN A 70 -9.17 9.51 56.66
N SER A 71 -8.91 10.65 56.02
CA SER A 71 -9.40 11.96 56.49
C SER A 71 -10.91 12.07 56.29
N PRO A 72 -11.67 12.62 57.27
CA PRO A 72 -13.10 12.88 57.10
C PRO A 72 -13.38 13.75 55.87
N PHE A 73 -14.48 13.47 55.17
CA PHE A 73 -14.84 14.16 53.93
C PHE A 73 -14.95 15.68 54.09
N GLU A 74 -15.59 16.13 55.17
CA GLU A 74 -15.77 17.54 55.50
C GLU A 74 -14.43 18.26 55.70
N THR A 75 -13.48 17.63 56.41
CA THR A 75 -12.11 18.14 56.60
C THR A 75 -11.41 18.31 55.26
N TRP A 76 -11.51 17.33 54.35
CA TRP A 76 -10.90 17.41 53.03
C TRP A 76 -11.55 18.49 52.14
N VAL A 77 -12.88 18.56 52.10
CA VAL A 77 -13.58 19.61 51.32
C VAL A 77 -13.27 21.00 51.86
N THR A 78 -13.17 21.16 53.19
CA THR A 78 -12.79 22.44 53.81
C THR A 78 -11.38 22.85 53.41
N SER A 79 -10.45 21.91 53.28
CA SER A 79 -9.09 22.21 52.79
C SER A 79 -9.09 22.76 51.36
N ILE A 80 -9.90 22.15 50.47
CA ILE A 80 -10.07 22.62 49.07
C ILE A 80 -10.74 24.00 49.06
N PHE A 81 -11.75 24.19 49.90
CA PHE A 81 -12.49 25.44 49.97
C PHE A 81 -11.61 26.61 50.46
N ILE A 82 -10.82 26.42 51.52
CA ILE A 82 -9.86 27.43 52.02
C ILE A 82 -8.78 27.72 50.98
N HIS A 83 -8.29 26.69 50.26
CA HIS A 83 -7.36 26.91 49.16
C HIS A 83 -7.96 27.82 48.08
N ASN A 84 -9.19 27.56 47.65
CA ASN A 84 -9.90 28.42 46.69
C ASN A 84 -10.18 29.82 47.25
N CYS A 85 -10.48 29.97 48.55
CA CYS A 85 -10.59 31.27 49.21
C CYS A 85 -9.28 32.08 49.10
N ARG A 86 -8.14 31.44 49.36
CA ARG A 86 -6.80 32.07 49.27
C ARG A 86 -6.45 32.50 47.85
N GLU A 87 -6.82 31.69 46.85
CA GLU A 87 -6.59 32.04 45.44
C GLU A 87 -7.47 33.23 45.02
N LEU A 88 -8.75 33.20 45.35
CA LEU A 88 -9.70 34.26 44.98
C LEU A 88 -9.45 35.57 45.74
N SER A 89 -8.97 35.53 46.98
CA SER A 89 -8.63 36.74 47.73
C SER A 89 -7.42 37.49 47.14
N ARG A 90 -6.53 36.78 46.42
CA ARG A 90 -5.37 37.35 45.71
C ARG A 90 -5.71 37.85 44.31
N ASP A 91 -6.84 37.44 43.74
CA ASP A 91 -7.26 37.78 42.39
C ASP A 91 -7.87 39.20 42.34
N ARG A 92 -7.05 40.18 41.94
CA ARG A 92 -7.46 41.59 41.79
C ARG A 92 -8.45 41.83 40.66
N SER A 93 -8.65 40.87 39.74
CA SER A 93 -9.53 41.05 38.57
C SER A 93 -11.04 41.05 38.90
N LEU A 94 -11.40 40.57 40.10
CA LEU A 94 -12.79 40.45 40.58
C LEU A 94 -13.08 41.34 41.81
N GLN A 95 -12.16 42.23 42.17
CA GLN A 95 -12.40 43.24 43.21
C GLN A 95 -13.31 44.34 42.65
N ALA A 96 -14.61 44.25 42.94
CA ALA A 96 -15.56 45.33 42.65
C ALA A 96 -15.34 46.49 43.64
N SER A 97 -15.42 47.72 43.13
CA SER A 97 -15.22 49.00 43.84
C SER A 97 -16.35 49.38 44.80
N GLU A 98 -17.27 48.47 45.14
CA GLU A 98 -18.42 48.79 45.99
C GLU A 98 -18.16 48.32 47.42
N GLU A 99 -17.91 49.29 48.31
CA GLU A 99 -18.07 49.11 49.75
C GLU A 99 -19.51 48.66 50.01
N SER A 100 -19.71 47.38 50.30
CA SER A 100 -20.96 46.93 50.90
C SER A 100 -21.09 47.61 52.27
N GLU A 101 -21.99 48.58 52.36
CA GLU A 101 -22.22 49.51 53.48
C GLU A 101 -22.62 48.85 54.83
N THR A 102 -22.53 47.53 54.94
CA THR A 102 -22.89 46.76 56.16
C THR A 102 -21.96 45.59 56.44
N ARG A 103 -20.66 45.66 56.11
CA ARG A 103 -19.69 44.69 56.65
C ARG A 103 -19.40 45.05 58.11
N LYS A 104 -20.05 44.35 59.05
CA LYS A 104 -19.89 44.50 60.51
C LYS A 104 -18.40 44.53 60.87
N ASP A 105 -18.02 45.38 61.82
CA ASP A 105 -16.63 45.66 62.23
C ASP A 105 -15.76 44.41 62.47
N LEU A 106 -16.40 43.33 62.91
CA LEU A 106 -15.73 42.05 63.15
C LEU A 106 -15.15 41.37 61.90
N PHE A 107 -15.80 41.43 60.74
CA PHE A 107 -15.23 40.86 59.51
C PHE A 107 -14.11 41.73 58.92
N LYS A 108 -14.14 43.05 59.18
CA LYS A 108 -13.01 43.94 58.88
C LYS A 108 -11.79 43.59 59.71
N ALA A 109 -11.97 43.17 60.97
CA ALA A 109 -10.88 42.69 61.81
C ALA A 109 -10.22 41.42 61.26
N PHE A 110 -10.97 40.53 60.60
CA PHE A 110 -10.37 39.40 59.88
C PHE A 110 -9.51 39.87 58.71
N ASP A 111 -9.87 40.91 57.97
CA ASP A 111 -9.07 41.40 56.84
C ASP A 111 -7.64 41.80 57.24
N GLN A 112 -7.44 42.23 58.49
CA GLN A 112 -6.14 42.66 59.02
C GLN A 112 -5.26 41.51 59.53
N LEU A 113 -5.81 40.31 59.70
CA LEU A 113 -5.04 39.15 60.14
C LEU A 113 -4.06 38.68 59.07
N GLN A 114 -2.88 38.23 59.52
CA GLN A 114 -2.00 37.47 58.63
C GLN A 114 -2.71 36.19 58.17
N GLN A 115 -2.36 35.70 56.99
CA GLN A 115 -3.05 34.57 56.38
C GLN A 115 -3.07 33.32 57.30
N ASP A 116 -1.94 32.99 57.92
CA ASP A 116 -1.83 31.82 58.80
C ASP A 116 -2.63 31.99 60.11
N GLU A 117 -2.71 33.22 60.63
CA GLU A 117 -3.54 33.56 61.80
C GLU A 117 -5.02 33.45 61.44
N LYS A 118 -5.42 34.02 60.29
CA LYS A 118 -6.79 33.96 59.76
C LYS A 118 -7.24 32.51 59.60
N ASP A 119 -6.41 31.68 58.97
CA ASP A 119 -6.76 30.29 58.73
C ASP A 119 -6.87 29.49 60.04
N ALA A 120 -5.98 29.74 61.01
CA ALA A 120 -6.08 29.14 62.35
C ALA A 120 -7.36 29.54 63.09
N MET A 121 -7.68 30.84 63.07
CA MET A 121 -8.86 31.41 63.71
C MET A 121 -10.16 30.88 63.09
N VAL A 122 -10.24 30.85 61.76
CA VAL A 122 -11.43 30.42 61.04
C VAL A 122 -11.66 28.91 61.15
N LEU A 123 -10.61 28.09 61.04
CA LEU A 123 -10.74 26.64 61.23
C LEU A 123 -11.20 26.27 62.65
N THR A 124 -10.67 26.97 63.66
CA THR A 124 -10.93 26.64 65.07
C THR A 124 -12.26 27.22 65.57
N TYR A 125 -12.55 28.49 65.27
CA TYR A 125 -13.70 29.18 65.85
C TYR A 125 -14.91 29.27 64.91
N VAL A 126 -14.72 29.22 63.59
CA VAL A 126 -15.83 29.33 62.61
C VAL A 126 -16.27 27.96 62.11
N GLN A 127 -15.31 27.07 61.81
CA GLN A 127 -15.60 25.69 61.41
C GLN A 127 -15.68 24.73 62.60
N GLY A 128 -15.16 25.12 63.77
CA GLY A 128 -15.29 24.32 65.00
C GLY A 128 -14.38 23.10 65.08
N PHE A 129 -13.32 23.02 64.26
CA PHE A 129 -12.36 21.93 64.32
C PHE A 129 -11.56 21.93 65.63
N SER A 130 -11.15 20.74 66.07
CA SER A 130 -10.23 20.63 67.21
C SER A 130 -8.86 21.24 66.86
N ARG A 131 -8.05 21.57 67.88
CA ARG A 131 -6.69 22.09 67.64
C ARG A 131 -5.85 21.08 66.84
N GLU A 132 -6.05 19.78 67.06
CA GLU A 132 -5.35 18.71 66.36
C GLU A 132 -5.78 18.64 64.89
N GLU A 133 -7.08 18.76 64.60
CA GLU A 133 -7.63 18.75 63.24
C GLU A 133 -7.21 20.00 62.44
N ALA A 134 -7.31 21.18 63.06
CA ALA A 134 -6.89 22.44 62.46
C ALA A 134 -5.37 22.47 62.21
N ALA A 135 -4.56 21.97 63.16
CA ALA A 135 -3.11 21.88 62.98
C ALA A 135 -2.73 20.93 61.84
N HIS A 136 -3.42 19.79 61.74
CA HIS A 136 -3.23 18.84 60.65
C HIS A 136 -3.59 19.45 59.28
N LEU A 137 -4.70 20.19 59.20
CA LEU A 137 -5.14 20.90 57.97
C LEU A 137 -4.16 21.98 57.52
N LEU A 138 -3.57 22.71 58.47
CA LEU A 138 -2.60 23.77 58.18
C LEU A 138 -1.16 23.26 58.03
N HIS A 139 -0.93 21.96 58.26
CA HIS A 139 0.41 21.36 58.29
C HIS A 139 1.37 22.02 59.29
N VAL A 140 0.86 22.39 60.47
CA VAL A 140 1.64 22.99 61.57
C VAL A 140 1.57 22.12 62.83
N SER A 141 2.46 22.35 63.80
CA SER A 141 2.38 21.68 65.11
C SER A 141 1.23 22.26 65.94
N ALA A 142 0.70 21.48 66.90
CA ALA A 142 -0.32 21.96 67.83
C ALA A 142 0.13 23.20 68.62
N GLU A 143 1.42 23.27 68.96
CA GLU A 143 2.01 24.44 69.62
C GLU A 143 2.07 25.65 68.69
N LYS A 144 2.38 25.44 67.39
CA LYS A 144 2.38 26.53 66.42
C LYS A 144 0.97 27.04 66.15
N LEU A 145 -0.03 26.17 66.10
CA LEU A 145 -1.42 26.57 66.01
C LEU A 145 -1.83 27.42 67.23
N LYS A 146 -1.39 27.03 68.43
CA LYS A 146 -1.63 27.78 69.67
C LYS A 146 -1.06 29.21 69.59
N GLU A 147 0.16 29.36 69.09
CA GLU A 147 0.77 30.68 68.84
C GLU A 147 -0.05 31.51 67.84
N LEU A 148 -0.50 30.90 66.73
CA LEU A 148 -1.30 31.57 65.70
C LEU A 148 -2.67 32.02 66.23
N LEU A 149 -3.33 31.18 67.05
CA LEU A 149 -4.59 31.54 67.70
C LEU A 149 -4.40 32.68 68.70
N PHE A 150 -3.33 32.61 69.50
CA PHE A 150 -3.01 33.66 70.46
C PHE A 150 -2.74 35.00 69.76
N SER A 151 -1.90 35.00 68.73
CA SER A 151 -1.58 36.18 67.92
C SER A 151 -2.82 36.70 67.19
N GLY A 152 -3.63 35.83 66.60
CA GLY A 152 -4.87 36.19 65.93
C GLY A 152 -5.88 36.86 66.86
N ILE A 153 -6.05 36.35 68.09
CA ILE A 153 -6.91 36.98 69.11
C ILE A 153 -6.38 38.36 69.48
N GLN A 154 -5.06 38.52 69.67
CA GLN A 154 -4.46 39.82 69.96
C GLN A 154 -4.68 40.83 68.82
N SER A 155 -4.50 40.40 67.57
CA SER A 155 -4.70 41.23 66.38
C SER A 155 -6.16 41.69 66.24
N ILE A 156 -7.13 40.78 66.41
CA ILE A 156 -8.56 41.16 66.42
C ILE A 156 -8.87 42.10 67.59
N ARG A 157 -8.32 41.82 68.78
CA ARG A 157 -8.54 42.64 69.97
C ARG A 157 -8.07 44.07 69.76
N ASN A 158 -6.89 44.26 69.16
CA ASN A 158 -6.33 45.58 68.87
C ASN A 158 -7.20 46.37 67.89
N GLU A 159 -7.82 45.68 66.92
CA GLU A 159 -8.74 46.31 65.96
C GLU A 159 -10.09 46.68 66.59
N MET A 160 -10.67 45.77 67.39
CA MET A 160 -11.97 46.00 68.04
C MET A 160 -11.94 47.11 69.09
N TRP A 161 -10.79 47.33 69.72
CA TRP A 161 -10.60 48.29 70.81
C TRP A 161 -9.50 49.31 70.45
N SER A 162 -9.63 49.92 69.28
CA SER A 162 -8.70 50.92 68.77
C SER A 162 -8.50 52.07 69.77
N GLY A 163 -7.31 52.15 70.40
CA GLY A 163 -6.96 53.21 71.35
C GLY A 163 -6.74 52.76 72.81
N SER A 164 -6.94 51.48 73.13
CA SER A 164 -6.63 50.92 74.45
C SER A 164 -5.22 50.31 74.49
N THR A 165 -4.40 50.65 75.49
CA THR A 165 -3.12 49.98 75.73
C THR A 165 -3.30 48.88 76.77
N PHE A 166 -3.12 47.62 76.35
CA PHE A 166 -3.23 46.46 77.23
C PHE A 166 -1.88 46.19 77.92
N HIS A 167 -1.83 46.33 79.24
CA HIS A 167 -0.59 46.29 80.03
C HIS A 167 -0.40 45.01 80.86
N GLY A 168 -1.09 43.92 80.52
CA GLY A 168 -0.91 42.64 81.22
C GLY A 168 0.55 42.15 81.23
N CYS A 169 0.93 41.47 82.30
CA CYS A 169 2.26 40.90 82.48
C CYS A 169 2.55 39.84 81.39
N ARG A 170 3.59 40.09 80.59
CA ARG A 170 4.00 39.21 79.46
C ARG A 170 4.21 37.74 79.86
N GLU A 171 4.63 37.50 81.09
CA GLU A 171 4.88 36.15 81.60
C GLU A 171 3.62 35.30 81.67
N TYR A 172 2.45 35.91 81.90
CA TYR A 172 1.15 35.26 82.07
C TYR A 172 0.28 35.26 80.79
N GLN A 173 0.57 36.16 79.84
CA GLN A 173 -0.18 36.25 78.58
C GLN A 173 -0.19 34.94 77.78
N LYS A 174 0.94 34.24 77.69
CA LYS A 174 1.08 32.94 77.00
C LYS A 174 0.18 31.83 77.54
N ASP A 175 -0.33 32.01 78.75
CA ASP A 175 -1.10 31.04 79.50
C ASP A 175 -2.62 31.29 79.39
N TYR A 176 -3.06 32.43 78.85
CA TYR A 176 -4.47 32.82 78.74
C TYR A 176 -5.32 31.81 77.95
N LEU A 177 -4.84 31.37 76.79
CA LEU A 177 -5.58 30.47 75.91
C LEU A 177 -5.83 29.11 76.59
N ASP A 178 -4.83 28.55 77.27
CA ASP A 178 -4.96 27.27 77.98
C ASP A 178 -5.78 27.40 79.27
N TYR A 179 -5.77 28.58 79.90
CA TYR A 179 -6.63 28.89 81.05
C TYR A 179 -8.10 28.91 80.65
N LEU A 180 -8.44 29.68 79.60
CA LEU A 180 -9.81 29.85 79.11
C LEU A 180 -10.38 28.55 78.52
N GLU A 181 -9.56 27.74 77.86
CA GLU A 181 -9.95 26.41 77.38
C GLU A 181 -9.95 25.32 78.45
N ARG A 182 -9.56 25.62 79.69
CA ARG A 182 -9.46 24.67 80.81
C ARG A 182 -8.49 23.51 80.55
N LYS A 183 -7.42 23.77 79.80
CA LYS A 183 -6.35 22.81 79.46
C LYS A 183 -5.05 23.02 80.25
N MET A 184 -5.02 24.02 81.12
CA MET A 184 -3.87 24.34 81.97
C MET A 184 -3.70 23.35 83.13
N ASP A 185 -2.44 23.05 83.49
CA ASP A 185 -2.15 22.23 84.67
C ASP A 185 -2.54 22.94 85.97
N ARG A 186 -2.85 22.15 87.01
CA ARG A 186 -3.37 22.67 88.28
C ARG A 186 -2.40 23.64 88.97
N SER A 187 -1.09 23.44 88.87
CA SER A 187 -0.10 24.27 89.55
C SER A 187 -0.01 25.64 88.90
N LYS A 188 0.10 25.70 87.57
CA LYS A 188 0.12 26.96 86.82
C LYS A 188 -1.21 27.70 86.89
N LYS A 189 -2.33 26.98 86.92
CA LYS A 189 -3.65 27.57 87.10
C LYS A 189 -3.75 28.35 88.40
N ILE A 190 -3.31 27.76 89.51
CA ILE A 190 -3.32 28.42 90.83
C ILE A 190 -2.42 29.65 90.81
N ASP A 191 -1.22 29.55 90.22
CA ASP A 191 -0.28 30.67 90.10
C ASP A 191 -0.89 31.86 89.33
N LEU A 192 -1.49 31.58 88.17
CA LEU A 192 -2.17 32.58 87.35
C LEU A 192 -3.38 33.21 88.07
N GLU A 193 -4.20 32.42 88.76
CA GLU A 193 -5.37 32.93 89.51
C GLU A 193 -4.96 33.82 90.69
N VAL A 194 -3.89 33.45 91.41
CA VAL A 194 -3.32 34.29 92.47
C VAL A 194 -2.79 35.61 91.89
N HIS A 195 -2.14 35.58 90.72
CA HIS A 195 -1.66 36.79 90.06
C HIS A 195 -2.80 37.70 89.60
N ILE A 196 -3.80 37.15 88.89
CA ILE A 196 -4.97 37.91 88.39
C ILE A 196 -5.72 38.58 89.54
N TYR A 197 -5.84 37.92 90.70
CA TYR A 197 -6.48 38.51 91.87
C TYR A 197 -5.78 39.78 92.39
N HIS A 198 -4.45 39.90 92.19
CA HIS A 198 -3.65 41.02 92.68
C HIS A 198 -3.20 42.00 91.59
N CYS A 199 -3.45 41.70 90.30
CA CYS A 199 -2.99 42.51 89.17
C CYS A 199 -4.18 42.92 88.29
N GLN A 200 -4.65 44.16 88.48
CA GLN A 200 -5.77 44.73 87.73
C GLN A 200 -5.53 44.74 86.21
N GLU A 201 -4.30 45.04 85.78
CA GLU A 201 -3.93 45.06 84.36
C GLU A 201 -4.05 43.67 83.72
N CYS A 202 -3.64 42.61 84.41
CA CYS A 202 -3.82 41.22 83.95
C CYS A 202 -5.28 40.76 83.98
N GLN A 203 -6.08 41.27 84.91
CA GLN A 203 -7.50 40.97 84.98
C GLN A 203 -8.24 41.56 83.77
N GLU A 204 -7.95 42.82 83.42
CA GLU A 204 -8.52 43.51 82.25
C GLU A 204 -7.99 42.91 80.92
N ASP A 205 -6.70 42.59 80.85
CA ASP A 205 -6.08 41.96 79.68
C ASP A 205 -6.68 40.56 79.41
N LEU A 206 -6.87 39.74 80.44
CA LEU A 206 -7.52 38.44 80.30
C LEU A 206 -9.00 38.55 79.94
N ALA A 207 -9.74 39.49 80.55
CA ALA A 207 -11.16 39.69 80.26
C ALA A 207 -11.40 40.09 78.80
N THR A 208 -10.60 41.01 78.28
CA THR A 208 -10.69 41.44 76.87
C THR A 208 -10.25 40.34 75.90
N PHE A 209 -9.25 39.53 76.27
CA PHE A 209 -8.87 38.33 75.52
C PHE A 209 -10.03 37.31 75.47
N GLN A 210 -10.70 37.10 76.60
CA GLN A 210 -11.86 36.24 76.72
C GLN A 210 -13.05 36.75 75.89
N ASP A 211 -13.29 38.07 75.86
CA ASP A 211 -14.36 38.67 75.07
C ASP A 211 -14.19 38.42 73.57
N VAL A 212 -12.95 38.54 73.06
CA VAL A 212 -12.67 38.22 71.66
C VAL A 212 -12.91 36.74 71.39
N MET A 213 -12.44 35.83 72.26
CA MET A 213 -12.70 34.39 72.11
C MET A 213 -14.20 34.06 72.10
N ILE A 214 -14.98 34.63 73.02
CA ILE A 214 -16.44 34.43 73.09
C ILE A 214 -17.11 35.00 71.84
N THR A 215 -16.64 36.14 71.34
CA THR A 215 -17.19 36.76 70.13
C THR A 215 -16.92 35.91 68.89
N MET A 216 -15.72 35.32 68.79
CA MET A 216 -15.38 34.39 67.70
C MET A 216 -16.18 33.08 67.79
N LEU A 217 -16.33 32.50 68.99
CA LEU A 217 -17.10 31.26 69.19
C LEU A 217 -18.58 31.41 68.85
N ASN A 218 -19.15 32.60 69.08
CA ASN A 218 -20.53 32.89 68.74
C ASN A 218 -20.66 33.62 67.40
N LEU A 219 -19.64 33.60 66.54
CA LEU A 219 -19.64 34.36 65.29
C LEU A 219 -20.84 33.96 64.41
N THR A 220 -21.06 32.66 64.29
CA THR A 220 -22.12 32.04 63.49
C THR A 220 -23.52 32.31 64.07
N ASP A 221 -23.61 32.53 65.39
CA ASP A 221 -24.88 32.76 66.11
C ASP A 221 -25.21 34.27 66.26
N ARG A 222 -24.20 35.14 66.34
CA ARG A 222 -24.36 36.60 66.55
C ARG A 222 -24.42 37.39 65.25
N ILE A 223 -23.95 36.83 64.14
CA ILE A 223 -23.97 37.49 62.85
C ILE A 223 -24.82 36.68 61.86
N GLU A 224 -26.03 37.15 61.61
CA GLU A 224 -26.79 36.75 60.42
C GLU A 224 -26.04 37.26 59.17
N VAL A 225 -25.15 36.42 58.62
CA VAL A 225 -24.64 36.60 57.27
C VAL A 225 -25.80 36.29 56.33
N HIS A 226 -26.42 37.32 55.76
CA HIS A 226 -27.54 37.16 54.84
C HIS A 226 -27.04 36.56 53.52
N MET A 227 -27.32 35.27 53.30
CA MET A 227 -27.14 34.63 52.00
C MET A 227 -28.28 35.06 51.08
N PRO A 228 -27.99 35.58 49.87
CA PRO A 228 -29.02 35.92 48.89
C PRO A 228 -29.87 34.71 48.53
N SER A 229 -31.19 34.90 48.46
CA SER A 229 -32.11 33.86 47.98
C SER A 229 -31.76 33.45 46.55
N GLY A 230 -31.55 32.16 46.29
CA GLY A 230 -31.19 31.64 44.97
C GLY A 230 -29.70 31.54 44.69
N PHE A 231 -28.83 31.84 45.67
CA PHE A 231 -27.36 31.77 45.50
C PHE A 231 -26.88 30.38 45.01
N ILE A 232 -27.33 29.31 45.68
CA ILE A 232 -26.91 27.96 45.33
C ILE A 232 -27.53 27.51 44.00
N GLU A 233 -28.76 27.95 43.68
CA GLU A 233 -29.40 27.72 42.38
C GLU A 233 -28.59 28.31 41.22
N ASN A 234 -28.07 29.54 41.35
CA ASN A 234 -27.20 30.16 40.33
C ASN A 234 -25.95 29.32 40.05
N VAL A 235 -25.32 28.78 41.10
CA VAL A 235 -24.15 27.90 40.99
C VAL A 235 -24.53 26.59 40.29
N LYS A 236 -25.67 25.99 40.67
CA LYS A 236 -26.21 24.76 40.04
C LYS A 236 -26.48 24.96 38.55
N ASP A 237 -27.14 26.04 38.17
CA ASP A 237 -27.46 26.36 36.77
C ASP A 237 -26.20 26.49 35.90
N ARG A 238 -25.16 27.14 36.45
CA ARG A 238 -23.88 27.29 35.76
C ARG A 238 -23.16 25.96 35.54
N LEU A 239 -23.23 25.04 36.50
CA LEU A 239 -22.69 23.67 36.35
C LEU A 239 -23.42 22.91 35.24
N ILE A 240 -24.75 22.95 35.23
CA ILE A 240 -25.60 22.27 34.22
C ILE A 240 -25.32 22.81 32.81
N ALA A 241 -25.23 24.13 32.65
CA ALA A 241 -24.97 24.76 31.36
C ALA A 241 -23.64 24.29 30.74
N LYS A 242 -22.58 24.20 31.56
CA LYS A 242 -21.25 23.76 31.12
C LYS A 242 -21.20 22.28 30.76
N GLU A 243 -21.97 21.44 31.44
CA GLU A 243 -22.07 20.01 31.12
C GLU A 243 -22.82 19.78 29.79
N LYS A 244 -23.92 20.50 29.55
CA LYS A 244 -24.64 20.47 28.26
C LYS A 244 -23.73 20.83 27.08
N GLN A 245 -22.91 21.88 27.22
CA GLN A 245 -21.95 22.26 26.17
C GLN A 245 -20.90 21.17 25.89
N LYS A 246 -20.36 20.51 26.93
CA LYS A 246 -19.42 19.39 26.76
C LYS A 246 -20.06 18.21 26.03
N GLN A 247 -21.31 17.87 26.36
CA GLN A 247 -22.04 16.78 25.70
C GLN A 247 -22.32 17.08 24.22
N GLN A 248 -22.69 18.31 23.87
CA GLN A 248 -22.91 18.72 22.48
C GLN A 248 -21.63 18.62 21.63
N LYS A 249 -20.48 19.08 22.16
CA LYS A 249 -19.18 18.94 21.47
C LYS A 249 -18.81 17.48 21.22
N ARG A 250 -18.99 16.61 22.22
CA ARG A 250 -18.75 15.17 22.08
C ARG A 250 -19.70 14.51 21.06
N LYS A 251 -20.98 14.88 21.05
CA LYS A 251 -21.95 14.39 20.03
C LYS A 251 -21.54 14.79 18.61
N LYS A 252 -21.07 16.02 18.40
CA LYS A 252 -20.58 16.49 17.09
C LYS A 252 -19.34 15.70 16.63
N LEU A 253 -18.36 15.49 17.50
CA LEU A 253 -17.16 14.71 17.20
C LEU A 253 -17.47 13.24 16.88
N LYS A 254 -18.39 12.61 17.61
CA LYS A 254 -18.84 11.24 17.31
C LYS A 254 -19.53 11.13 15.95
N LYS A 255 -20.36 12.11 15.57
CA LYS A 255 -21.01 12.14 14.25
C LYS A 255 -19.99 12.28 13.11
N ILE A 256 -18.98 13.13 13.29
CA ILE A 256 -17.89 13.28 12.31
C ILE A 256 -17.11 11.98 12.18
N GLY A 257 -16.73 11.34 13.29
CA GLY A 257 -16.02 10.06 13.27
C GLY A 257 -16.82 8.95 12.58
N LEU A 258 -18.13 8.86 12.81
CA LEU A 258 -19.02 7.92 12.11
C LEU A 258 -19.08 8.17 10.60
N ALA A 259 -19.14 9.44 10.17
CA ALA A 259 -19.13 9.78 8.75
C ALA A 259 -17.80 9.38 8.08
N PHE A 260 -16.67 9.66 8.71
CA PHE A 260 -15.35 9.23 8.20
C PHE A 260 -15.21 7.72 8.13
N ALA A 261 -15.64 7.00 9.17
CA ALA A 261 -15.62 5.54 9.16
C ALA A 261 -16.48 4.97 8.02
N SER A 262 -17.66 5.56 7.78
CA SER A 262 -18.55 5.13 6.70
C SER A 262 -17.93 5.35 5.31
N VAL A 263 -17.30 6.52 5.09
CA VAL A 263 -16.58 6.81 3.83
C VAL A 263 -15.40 5.87 3.63
N PHE A 264 -14.64 5.59 4.69
CA PHE A 264 -13.50 4.67 4.62
C PHE A 264 -13.93 3.25 4.26
N VAL A 265 -15.00 2.74 4.89
CA VAL A 265 -15.59 1.44 4.54
C VAL A 265 -16.04 1.41 3.08
N LEU A 266 -16.64 2.50 2.59
CA LEU A 266 -17.10 2.59 1.21
C LEU A 266 -15.92 2.61 0.21
N LEU A 267 -14.83 3.33 0.51
CA LEU A 267 -13.61 3.33 -0.30
C LEU A 267 -12.91 1.97 -0.33
N VAL A 268 -12.80 1.30 0.82
CA VAL A 268 -12.26 -0.08 0.90
C VAL A 268 -13.16 -1.04 0.13
N GLY A 269 -14.49 -0.90 0.22
CA GLY A 269 -15.44 -1.67 -0.56
C GLY A 269 -15.24 -1.48 -2.07
N ILE A 270 -15.20 -0.23 -2.55
CA ILE A 270 -14.95 0.09 -3.96
C ILE A 270 -13.62 -0.53 -4.42
N GLY A 271 -12.53 -0.29 -3.69
CA GLY A 271 -11.22 -0.79 -4.10
C GLY A 271 -11.12 -2.32 -4.14
N PHE A 272 -11.90 -3.02 -3.31
CA PHE A 272 -12.01 -4.48 -3.34
C PHE A 272 -12.81 -4.96 -4.56
N PHE A 273 -13.97 -4.36 -4.85
CA PHE A 273 -14.82 -4.76 -5.98
C PHE A 273 -14.24 -4.39 -7.35
N THR A 274 -13.53 -3.27 -7.46
CA THR A 274 -12.93 -2.84 -8.74
C THR A 274 -11.54 -3.41 -8.98
N GLY A 275 -10.97 -4.17 -8.03
CA GLY A 275 -9.60 -4.66 -8.12
C GLY A 275 -8.51 -3.57 -8.01
N ALA A 276 -8.87 -2.34 -7.63
CA ALA A 276 -7.93 -1.21 -7.59
C ALA A 276 -6.77 -1.45 -6.60
N PHE A 277 -7.00 -2.18 -5.52
CA PHE A 277 -5.92 -2.57 -4.60
C PHE A 277 -4.94 -3.54 -5.24
N THR A 278 -5.43 -4.51 -6.02
CA THR A 278 -4.60 -5.45 -6.78
C THR A 278 -3.75 -4.70 -7.81
N TYR A 279 -4.39 -3.78 -8.54
CA TYR A 279 -3.72 -2.92 -9.52
C TYR A 279 -2.57 -2.11 -8.90
N LEU A 280 -2.83 -1.45 -7.77
CA LEU A 280 -1.83 -0.65 -7.04
C LEU A 280 -0.74 -1.51 -6.40
N TYR A 281 -1.12 -2.65 -5.81
CA TYR A 281 -0.17 -3.56 -5.16
C TYR A 281 0.86 -4.09 -6.15
N TYR A 282 0.44 -4.60 -7.31
CA TYR A 282 1.37 -5.09 -8.33
C TYR A 282 2.08 -3.96 -9.07
N GLY A 283 1.45 -2.79 -9.20
CA GLY A 283 2.11 -1.58 -9.71
C GLY A 283 3.34 -1.17 -8.89
N TRP A 284 3.38 -1.53 -7.60
CA TRP A 284 4.52 -1.24 -6.73
C TRP A 284 5.44 -2.45 -6.50
N THR A 285 4.95 -3.69 -6.62
CA THR A 285 5.68 -4.89 -6.17
C THR A 285 6.20 -5.80 -7.27
N GLU A 286 5.81 -5.59 -8.53
CA GLU A 286 6.28 -6.38 -9.68
C GLU A 286 7.01 -5.48 -10.68
N GLU A 287 8.31 -5.68 -10.90
CA GLU A 287 9.11 -4.84 -11.80
C GLU A 287 8.92 -5.24 -13.27
N ASP A 288 8.67 -6.54 -13.55
CA ASP A 288 8.39 -7.08 -14.88
C ASP A 288 7.07 -6.52 -15.43
N GLN A 289 7.16 -5.75 -16.52
CA GLN A 289 6.01 -5.06 -17.12
C GLN A 289 4.98 -6.04 -17.67
N GLU A 290 5.45 -7.14 -18.28
CA GLU A 290 4.59 -8.16 -18.88
C GLU A 290 3.85 -8.92 -17.78
N LEU A 291 4.60 -9.47 -16.81
CA LEU A 291 4.00 -10.17 -15.67
C LEU A 291 3.08 -9.27 -14.85
N ARG A 292 3.46 -7.99 -14.65
CA ARG A 292 2.62 -7.00 -13.96
C ARG A 292 1.27 -6.85 -14.65
N ALA A 293 1.23 -6.81 -15.98
CA ALA A 293 -0.02 -6.68 -16.73
C ALA A 293 -0.98 -7.83 -16.41
N PHE A 294 -0.49 -9.08 -16.41
CA PHE A 294 -1.29 -10.25 -16.02
C PHE A 294 -1.80 -10.17 -14.58
N LEU A 295 -0.91 -9.85 -13.63
CA LEU A 295 -1.25 -9.80 -12.21
C LEU A 295 -2.25 -8.68 -11.88
N GLN A 296 -2.13 -7.52 -12.53
CA GLN A 296 -3.06 -6.40 -12.37
C GLN A 296 -4.48 -6.71 -12.85
N HIS A 297 -4.62 -7.57 -13.87
CA HIS A 297 -5.90 -8.04 -14.39
C HIS A 297 -6.41 -9.31 -13.68
N GLY A 298 -5.69 -9.82 -12.68
CA GLY A 298 -6.07 -11.03 -11.95
C GLY A 298 -5.94 -12.32 -12.76
N LEU A 299 -5.11 -12.30 -13.82
CA LEU A 299 -4.91 -13.41 -14.74
C LEU A 299 -3.87 -14.43 -14.24
N GLY A 300 -3.18 -14.12 -13.16
CA GLY A 300 -2.21 -14.99 -12.52
C GLY A 300 -2.15 -14.76 -11.01
N GLN A 301 -1.36 -15.59 -10.33
CA GLN A 301 -1.06 -15.40 -8.92
C GLN A 301 0.44 -15.34 -8.71
N ARG A 302 0.89 -14.43 -7.84
CA ARG A 302 2.29 -14.39 -7.42
C ARG A 302 2.61 -15.64 -6.62
N LEU A 303 3.60 -16.37 -7.09
CA LEU A 303 4.21 -17.51 -6.43
C LEU A 303 5.56 -17.06 -5.87
N ASN A 304 5.94 -17.60 -4.72
CA ASN A 304 7.26 -17.43 -4.12
C ASN A 304 7.84 -18.81 -3.85
N LEU A 305 7.81 -19.68 -4.87
CA LEU A 305 8.38 -21.01 -4.78
C LEU A 305 9.84 -20.90 -5.17
N GLU A 306 10.74 -21.32 -4.28
CA GLU A 306 12.18 -21.20 -4.46
C GLU A 306 12.83 -22.57 -4.22
N ALA A 307 13.78 -22.92 -5.07
CA ALA A 307 14.61 -24.09 -4.90
C ALA A 307 16.06 -23.69 -5.17
N GLU A 308 17.00 -24.31 -4.48
CA GLU A 308 18.44 -24.06 -4.63
C GLU A 308 19.16 -25.38 -4.86
N SER A 309 20.05 -25.41 -5.85
CA SER A 309 20.90 -26.55 -6.14
C SER A 309 22.19 -26.05 -6.78
N ASP A 310 23.32 -26.64 -6.39
CA ASP A 310 24.65 -26.33 -6.92
C ASP A 310 25.01 -24.82 -6.94
N GLY A 311 24.55 -24.08 -5.93
CA GLY A 311 24.80 -22.65 -5.78
C GLY A 311 23.98 -21.74 -6.68
N VAL A 312 22.95 -22.26 -7.35
CA VAL A 312 22.01 -21.47 -8.14
C VAL A 312 20.61 -21.62 -7.54
N LYS A 313 19.93 -20.49 -7.33
CA LYS A 313 18.56 -20.42 -6.85
C LYS A 313 17.62 -20.17 -8.02
N VAL A 314 16.60 -21.01 -8.16
CA VAL A 314 15.52 -20.84 -9.12
C VAL A 314 14.25 -20.51 -8.37
N LYS A 315 13.58 -19.43 -8.79
CA LYS A 315 12.34 -18.94 -8.23
C LYS A 315 11.24 -18.95 -9.28
N ILE A 316 10.12 -19.56 -8.96
CA ILE A 316 8.90 -19.44 -9.75
C ILE A 316 8.10 -18.25 -9.24
N LYS A 317 8.01 -17.19 -10.06
CA LYS A 317 7.36 -15.90 -9.72
C LYS A 317 5.86 -15.95 -9.91
N SER A 318 5.38 -16.62 -10.96
CA SER A 318 3.95 -16.72 -11.25
C SER A 318 3.64 -17.81 -12.27
N VAL A 319 2.36 -18.20 -12.34
CA VAL A 319 1.80 -19.07 -13.36
C VAL A 319 0.50 -18.48 -13.88
N ILE A 320 0.32 -18.51 -15.20
CA ILE A 320 -0.90 -18.10 -15.91
C ILE A 320 -1.27 -19.26 -16.82
N ALA A 321 -2.47 -19.81 -16.68
CA ALA A 321 -2.94 -20.93 -17.48
C ALA A 321 -4.27 -20.62 -18.14
N ASP A 322 -4.42 -21.00 -19.39
CA ASP A 322 -5.67 -20.94 -20.13
C ASP A 322 -5.84 -22.16 -21.05
N ASP A 323 -6.80 -22.09 -21.97
CA ASP A 323 -7.11 -23.16 -22.91
C ASP A 323 -6.06 -23.32 -24.03
N LEU A 324 -5.16 -22.35 -24.21
CA LEU A 324 -4.11 -22.37 -25.24
C LEU A 324 -2.77 -22.86 -24.67
N GLN A 325 -2.38 -22.38 -23.49
CA GLN A 325 -1.08 -22.71 -22.89
C GLN A 325 -1.02 -22.38 -21.38
N THR A 326 0.08 -22.78 -20.75
CA THR A 326 0.42 -22.40 -19.37
C THR A 326 1.76 -21.67 -19.32
N LEU A 327 1.75 -20.37 -19.05
CA LEU A 327 2.95 -19.55 -18.89
C LEU A 327 3.48 -19.65 -17.45
N VAL A 328 4.77 -19.90 -17.31
CA VAL A 328 5.49 -19.89 -16.03
C VAL A 328 6.57 -18.82 -16.07
N TYR A 329 6.47 -17.84 -15.19
CA TYR A 329 7.47 -16.79 -15.02
C TYR A 329 8.44 -17.20 -13.92
N TYR A 330 9.73 -17.05 -14.19
CA TYR A 330 10.79 -17.50 -13.31
C TYR A 330 11.93 -16.48 -13.21
N GLU A 331 12.73 -16.64 -12.15
CA GLU A 331 13.95 -15.90 -11.89
C GLU A 331 15.04 -16.89 -11.47
N ILE A 332 16.24 -16.72 -11.99
CA ILE A 332 17.39 -17.57 -11.72
C ILE A 332 18.51 -16.67 -11.23
N GLU A 333 19.06 -16.99 -10.05
CA GLU A 333 20.14 -16.24 -9.41
C GLU A 333 21.34 -17.18 -9.16
N ASP A 334 22.50 -16.83 -9.71
CA ASP A 334 23.78 -17.41 -9.27
C ASP A 334 24.20 -16.75 -7.95
N LEU A 335 24.37 -17.57 -6.91
CA LEU A 335 24.70 -17.12 -5.56
C LEU A 335 26.21 -16.98 -5.34
N ASN A 336 27.02 -17.56 -6.22
CA ASN A 336 28.47 -17.69 -6.04
C ASN A 336 29.28 -16.81 -6.99
N GLU A 337 28.78 -16.59 -8.21
CA GLU A 337 29.49 -15.90 -9.27
C GLU A 337 28.59 -14.89 -10.00
N ASP A 338 29.20 -13.95 -10.74
CA ASP A 338 28.49 -12.99 -11.60
C ASP A 338 28.10 -13.63 -12.95
N ASN A 339 27.43 -14.79 -12.92
CA ASN A 339 26.92 -15.47 -14.12
C ASN A 339 25.40 -15.38 -14.20
N GLN A 340 24.87 -15.20 -15.41
CA GLN A 340 23.46 -15.38 -15.68
C GLN A 340 23.20 -16.78 -16.25
N PHE A 341 22.18 -17.45 -15.72
CA PHE A 341 21.71 -18.73 -16.23
C PHE A 341 20.26 -18.60 -16.68
N MET A 342 19.92 -19.26 -17.78
CA MET A 342 18.58 -19.32 -18.35
C MET A 342 18.14 -20.78 -18.53
N LEU A 343 16.83 -20.99 -18.67
CA LEU A 343 16.30 -22.29 -19.06
C LEU A 343 16.58 -22.52 -20.55
N GLY A 344 17.10 -23.70 -20.88
CA GLY A 344 17.37 -24.08 -22.26
C GLY A 344 16.10 -24.48 -23.02
N PHE A 345 16.17 -24.44 -24.34
CA PHE A 345 15.09 -24.95 -25.19
C PHE A 345 15.03 -26.49 -25.09
N SER A 346 13.95 -27.03 -24.52
CA SER A 346 13.61 -28.46 -24.40
C SER A 346 14.54 -29.38 -23.57
N ASP A 347 15.76 -28.96 -23.26
CA ASP A 347 16.71 -29.75 -22.46
C ASP A 347 16.70 -29.36 -20.98
N GLY A 348 16.45 -30.33 -20.12
CA GLY A 348 16.54 -30.18 -18.66
C GLY A 348 15.30 -29.65 -17.96
N ILE A 349 14.14 -29.60 -18.61
CA ILE A 349 12.85 -29.19 -18.04
C ILE A 349 11.84 -30.34 -18.22
N TYR A 350 11.24 -30.79 -17.12
CA TYR A 350 10.30 -31.92 -17.12
C TYR A 350 9.08 -31.60 -16.26
N VAL A 351 7.89 -31.90 -16.77
CA VAL A 351 6.67 -31.94 -15.97
C VAL A 351 6.38 -33.41 -15.65
N TRP A 352 6.60 -33.83 -14.40
CA TRP A 352 6.53 -35.25 -14.02
C TRP A 352 5.14 -35.86 -14.21
N ASN A 353 4.11 -35.06 -13.96
CA ASN A 353 2.72 -35.45 -14.10
C ASN A 353 2.08 -34.95 -15.41
N GLU A 354 2.87 -34.68 -16.46
CA GLU A 354 2.40 -34.13 -17.74
C GLU A 354 1.21 -34.91 -18.31
N PHE A 355 1.34 -36.23 -18.42
CA PHE A 355 0.29 -37.10 -18.97
C PHE A 355 -1.02 -37.06 -18.18
N GLU A 356 -0.97 -36.70 -16.90
CA GLU A 356 -2.15 -36.62 -16.04
C GLU A 356 -2.86 -35.28 -16.20
N ILE A 357 -2.11 -34.16 -16.25
CA ILE A 357 -2.67 -32.81 -16.13
C ILE A 357 -2.67 -31.99 -17.42
N MET A 358 -1.81 -32.29 -18.40
CA MET A 358 -1.58 -31.46 -19.60
C MET A 358 -2.27 -32.01 -20.84
N ASN A 359 -2.86 -31.13 -21.66
CA ASN A 359 -3.44 -31.49 -22.95
C ASN A 359 -2.37 -31.45 -24.06
N ASN A 360 -2.21 -32.56 -24.77
CA ASN A 360 -1.21 -32.75 -25.83
C ASN A 360 -1.76 -32.49 -27.24
N GLU A 361 -2.98 -31.97 -27.36
CA GLU A 361 -3.61 -31.64 -28.66
C GLU A 361 -3.08 -30.34 -29.28
N THR A 362 -2.37 -29.53 -28.49
CA THR A 362 -1.83 -28.23 -28.88
C THR A 362 -0.36 -28.13 -28.53
N TYR A 363 0.42 -27.41 -29.32
CA TYR A 363 1.81 -27.09 -29.01
C TYR A 363 1.89 -25.67 -28.44
N PRO A 364 2.60 -25.46 -27.32
CA PRO A 364 2.74 -24.13 -26.73
C PRO A 364 3.65 -23.26 -27.61
N ASN A 365 3.49 -21.94 -27.51
CA ASN A 365 4.35 -21.01 -28.23
C ASN A 365 5.78 -21.03 -27.68
N TYR A 366 6.75 -20.94 -28.59
CA TYR A 366 8.12 -20.69 -28.18
C TYR A 366 8.31 -19.21 -27.86
N TYR A 367 8.86 -18.93 -26.69
CA TYR A 367 9.27 -17.60 -26.27
C TYR A 367 10.79 -17.58 -26.14
N PRO A 368 11.50 -16.86 -27.02
CA PRO A 368 12.95 -16.73 -26.89
C PRO A 368 13.29 -15.99 -25.59
N PRO A 369 14.44 -16.28 -24.97
CA PRO A 369 14.92 -15.55 -23.80
C PRO A 369 15.05 -14.05 -24.11
N ASP A 370 14.45 -13.19 -23.30
CA ASP A 370 14.59 -11.74 -23.43
C ASP A 370 15.91 -11.27 -22.80
N ILE A 371 16.96 -11.24 -23.60
CA ILE A 371 18.32 -10.87 -23.16
C ILE A 371 18.47 -9.35 -23.05
N GLU A 372 17.65 -8.58 -23.76
CA GLU A 372 17.80 -7.13 -23.91
C GLU A 372 17.00 -6.31 -22.89
N SER A 373 16.06 -6.93 -22.16
CA SER A 373 15.28 -6.23 -21.14
C SER A 373 16.13 -5.48 -20.12
N GLU A 374 15.65 -4.32 -19.68
CA GLU A 374 16.32 -3.54 -18.62
C GLU A 374 16.48 -4.36 -17.33
N LEU A 375 15.55 -5.26 -17.04
CA LEU A 375 15.61 -6.15 -15.86
C LEU A 375 16.78 -7.11 -15.94
N ASN A 376 16.94 -7.80 -17.07
CA ASN A 376 18.05 -8.72 -17.27
C ASN A 376 19.38 -7.99 -17.46
N ASN A 377 19.38 -6.69 -17.78
CA ASN A 377 20.57 -5.85 -17.84
C ASN A 377 20.99 -5.24 -16.50
N LYS A 378 20.14 -5.29 -15.46
CA LYS A 378 20.36 -4.64 -14.17
C LYS A 378 21.37 -5.37 -13.30
N GLU A 379 21.21 -6.69 -13.13
CA GLU A 379 22.03 -7.52 -12.26
C GLU A 379 22.80 -8.56 -13.08
N LYS A 380 24.09 -8.75 -12.77
CA LYS A 380 24.99 -9.62 -13.56
C LYS A 380 24.86 -11.09 -13.22
N ASN A 381 24.18 -11.43 -12.14
CA ASN A 381 24.00 -12.79 -11.64
C ASN A 381 22.53 -13.26 -11.66
N VAL A 382 21.60 -12.39 -12.10
CA VAL A 382 20.15 -12.68 -12.10
C VAL A 382 19.60 -12.64 -13.51
N PHE A 383 18.81 -13.64 -13.88
CA PHE A 383 18.05 -13.70 -15.12
C PHE A 383 16.58 -13.97 -14.84
N GLN A 384 15.70 -13.17 -15.42
CA GLN A 384 14.25 -13.34 -15.40
C GLN A 384 13.77 -13.80 -16.77
N GLY A 385 12.88 -14.78 -16.79
CA GLY A 385 12.34 -15.32 -18.03
C GLY A 385 10.95 -15.88 -17.87
N LYS A 386 10.40 -16.31 -19.00
CA LYS A 386 9.11 -16.99 -19.09
C LYS A 386 9.24 -18.22 -19.97
N MET A 387 8.50 -19.26 -19.64
CA MET A 387 8.37 -20.46 -20.47
C MET A 387 6.91 -20.81 -20.65
N ALA A 388 6.58 -21.41 -21.78
CA ALA A 388 5.24 -21.93 -22.04
C ALA A 388 5.25 -23.46 -21.91
N LEU A 389 4.31 -23.94 -21.10
CA LEU A 389 3.96 -25.33 -20.96
C LEU A 389 2.62 -25.57 -21.66
N LEU A 390 2.29 -26.85 -21.86
CA LEU A 390 1.01 -27.27 -22.41
C LEU A 390 -0.20 -26.75 -21.60
N PRO A 391 -1.37 -26.57 -22.22
CA PRO A 391 -2.59 -26.18 -21.50
C PRO A 391 -3.09 -27.30 -20.59
N LEU A 392 -3.86 -26.94 -19.56
CA LEU A 392 -4.38 -27.91 -18.59
C LEU A 392 -5.64 -28.62 -19.11
N LYS A 393 -5.75 -29.93 -18.82
CA LYS A 393 -6.96 -30.72 -19.06
C LYS A 393 -8.13 -30.27 -18.18
N THR A 394 -7.85 -29.85 -16.95
CA THR A 394 -8.84 -29.50 -15.92
C THR A 394 -8.69 -28.05 -15.47
N ASP A 395 -9.74 -27.50 -14.87
CA ASP A 395 -9.75 -26.10 -14.41
C ASP A 395 -8.76 -25.82 -13.28
N LYS A 396 -8.37 -26.84 -12.50
CA LYS A 396 -7.39 -26.74 -11.43
C LYS A 396 -6.47 -27.95 -11.45
N GLY A 397 -5.22 -27.73 -11.04
CA GLY A 397 -4.22 -28.78 -10.91
C GLY A 397 -2.98 -28.29 -10.19
N THR A 398 -2.02 -29.19 -10.04
CA THR A 398 -0.68 -28.90 -9.52
C THR A 398 0.32 -29.41 -10.55
N ILE A 399 1.18 -28.52 -11.06
CA ILE A 399 2.25 -28.89 -11.99
C ILE A 399 3.46 -29.32 -11.17
N GLU A 400 3.91 -30.56 -11.38
CA GLU A 400 5.14 -31.08 -10.79
C GLU A 400 6.32 -30.78 -11.72
N LEU A 401 6.89 -29.59 -11.57
CA LEU A 401 7.97 -29.10 -12.43
C LEU A 401 9.33 -29.53 -11.86
N LYS A 402 10.15 -30.18 -12.68
CA LYS A 402 11.55 -30.49 -12.38
C LYS A 402 12.47 -29.87 -13.41
N ILE A 403 13.46 -29.15 -12.93
CA ILE A 403 14.54 -28.58 -13.72
C ILE A 403 15.83 -29.30 -13.32
N THR A 404 16.59 -29.77 -14.30
CA THR A 404 17.84 -30.52 -14.07
C THR A 404 19.05 -29.86 -14.68
N LYS A 405 18.84 -28.91 -15.61
CA LYS A 405 19.91 -28.27 -16.37
C LYS A 405 19.53 -26.83 -16.68
N LEU A 406 20.50 -25.93 -16.51
CA LEU A 406 20.43 -24.52 -16.86
C LEU A 406 21.55 -24.19 -17.84
N GLN A 407 21.27 -23.32 -18.80
CA GLN A 407 22.24 -22.84 -19.78
C GLN A 407 22.84 -21.52 -19.31
N LYS A 408 24.16 -21.38 -19.34
CA LYS A 408 24.81 -20.10 -19.05
C LYS A 408 24.56 -19.13 -20.20
N LEU A 409 24.12 -17.92 -19.88
CA LEU A 409 23.93 -16.86 -20.84
C LEU A 409 25.29 -16.29 -21.26
N ILE A 410 25.63 -16.46 -22.54
CA ILE A 410 26.84 -15.87 -23.13
C ILE A 410 26.44 -14.55 -23.79
N ARG A 411 26.88 -13.43 -23.20
CA ARG A 411 26.72 -12.09 -23.79
C ARG A 411 27.91 -11.81 -24.72
N ASP A 412 27.88 -12.33 -25.94
CA ASP A 412 28.86 -11.94 -26.96
C ASP A 412 28.30 -10.78 -27.81
N PRO A 413 28.86 -9.55 -27.69
CA PRO A 413 28.44 -8.40 -28.49
C PRO A 413 28.78 -8.52 -29.99
N SER A 414 29.50 -9.56 -30.41
CA SER A 414 29.93 -9.74 -31.80
C SER A 414 28.96 -10.55 -32.66
N GLY A 415 27.83 -11.05 -32.13
CA GLY A 415 26.80 -11.74 -32.91
C GLY A 415 27.29 -12.96 -33.71
N ARG A 416 28.43 -13.56 -33.32
CA ARG A 416 29.14 -14.57 -34.11
C ARG A 416 28.58 -15.99 -34.04
N HIS A 417 27.48 -16.21 -33.31
CA HIS A 417 26.95 -17.55 -33.13
C HIS A 417 26.07 -17.95 -34.32
N GLY A 418 26.69 -18.62 -35.28
CA GLY A 418 25.98 -19.48 -36.23
C GLY A 418 25.44 -20.73 -35.55
N TYR A 419 24.57 -21.45 -36.26
CA TYR A 419 23.87 -22.67 -35.82
C TYR A 419 24.76 -23.78 -35.20
N GLY A 420 26.10 -23.70 -35.35
CA GLY A 420 27.09 -24.65 -34.82
C GLY A 420 27.68 -24.33 -33.43
N ASP A 421 27.43 -23.16 -32.83
CA ASP A 421 27.99 -22.81 -31.51
C ASP A 421 27.19 -23.38 -30.32
N TYR A 422 26.06 -24.03 -30.58
CA TYR A 422 25.26 -24.73 -29.56
C TYR A 422 25.98 -25.93 -28.91
N GLU A 423 27.05 -26.45 -29.52
CA GLU A 423 27.80 -27.60 -28.98
C GLU A 423 28.69 -27.25 -27.77
N ASN A 424 29.00 -25.96 -27.53
CA ASN A 424 29.89 -25.50 -26.45
C ASN A 424 29.21 -24.54 -25.45
N ILE A 425 27.88 -24.62 -25.28
CA ILE A 425 27.18 -23.83 -24.25
C ILE A 425 27.54 -24.40 -22.87
N GLU A 426 28.15 -23.57 -22.02
CA GLU A 426 28.43 -23.92 -20.63
C GLU A 426 27.11 -24.16 -19.89
N ASN A 427 26.96 -25.32 -19.26
CA ASN A 427 25.72 -25.74 -18.62
C ASN A 427 25.95 -25.98 -17.13
N LYS A 428 24.94 -25.65 -16.33
CA LYS A 428 24.89 -25.94 -14.89
C LYS A 428 23.85 -27.03 -14.66
N THR A 429 24.26 -28.15 -14.05
CA THR A 429 23.36 -29.26 -13.71
C THR A 429 22.97 -29.20 -12.25
N GLY A 430 21.71 -29.53 -11.95
CA GLY A 430 21.20 -29.54 -10.57
C GLY A 430 19.89 -30.30 -10.45
N ASP A 431 19.21 -30.14 -9.31
CA ASP A 431 17.87 -30.68 -9.09
C ASP A 431 17.00 -29.62 -8.41
N TRP A 432 16.21 -28.90 -9.22
CA TRP A 432 15.21 -27.95 -8.73
C TRP A 432 13.82 -28.51 -9.01
N SER A 433 13.05 -28.76 -7.96
CA SER A 433 11.72 -29.37 -8.05
C SER A 433 10.67 -28.48 -7.40
N PHE A 434 9.52 -28.33 -8.05
CA PHE A 434 8.44 -27.44 -7.64
C PHE A 434 7.07 -28.11 -7.78
N GLU A 435 6.19 -27.84 -6.81
CA GLU A 435 4.76 -28.12 -6.90
C GLU A 435 4.04 -26.79 -7.13
N ILE A 436 3.62 -26.53 -8.37
CA ILE A 436 3.06 -25.25 -8.78
C ILE A 436 1.52 -25.38 -8.83
N PRO A 437 0.79 -24.84 -7.84
CA PRO A 437 -0.67 -24.83 -7.91
C PRO A 437 -1.13 -23.87 -9.01
N VAL A 438 -2.06 -24.33 -9.85
CA VAL A 438 -2.51 -23.58 -11.01
C VAL A 438 -4.02 -23.70 -11.18
N THR A 439 -4.65 -22.59 -11.59
CA THR A 439 -6.07 -22.53 -11.97
C THR A 439 -6.15 -22.02 -13.40
N LYS A 440 -6.70 -22.84 -14.29
CA LYS A 440 -6.95 -22.49 -15.69
C LYS A 440 -8.05 -21.45 -15.78
N GLN A 441 -7.83 -20.48 -16.64
CA GLN A 441 -8.79 -19.44 -16.98
C GLN A 441 -9.42 -19.71 -18.34
N SER A 442 -10.71 -19.40 -18.48
CA SER A 442 -11.44 -19.65 -19.72
C SER A 442 -11.07 -18.63 -20.80
N SER A 443 -10.97 -19.13 -22.03
CA SER A 443 -10.91 -18.32 -23.23
C SER A 443 -12.30 -17.84 -23.68
N THR A 444 -12.35 -16.73 -24.41
CA THR A 444 -13.57 -16.27 -25.11
C THR A 444 -13.39 -16.52 -26.60
N GLU A 445 -14.39 -17.14 -27.22
CA GLU A 445 -14.35 -17.51 -28.63
C GLU A 445 -15.44 -16.78 -29.41
N TYR A 446 -15.07 -16.21 -30.54
CA TYR A 446 -15.99 -15.61 -31.51
C TYR A 446 -15.91 -16.41 -32.81
N ALA A 447 -17.05 -16.96 -33.23
CA ALA A 447 -17.16 -17.52 -34.57
C ALA A 447 -17.21 -16.35 -35.57
N LEU A 448 -16.42 -16.44 -36.63
CA LEU A 448 -16.36 -15.46 -37.70
C LEU A 448 -16.92 -16.09 -38.98
N ASP A 449 -17.53 -15.29 -39.84
CA ASP A 449 -18.09 -15.74 -41.14
C ASP A 449 -17.89 -14.66 -42.22
N GLU A 450 -16.73 -14.01 -42.18
CA GLU A 450 -16.33 -13.00 -43.17
C GLU A 450 -15.35 -13.61 -44.17
N GLU A 451 -15.59 -13.35 -45.46
CA GLU A 451 -14.70 -13.72 -46.56
C GLU A 451 -14.29 -12.47 -47.33
N THR A 452 -13.01 -12.40 -47.70
CA THR A 452 -12.45 -11.30 -48.47
C THR A 452 -11.43 -11.81 -49.48
N VAL A 453 -11.00 -10.94 -50.39
CA VAL A 453 -9.98 -11.24 -51.39
C VAL A 453 -8.75 -10.36 -51.14
N ILE A 454 -7.61 -10.99 -50.85
CA ILE A 454 -6.33 -10.31 -50.57
C ILE A 454 -5.27 -10.85 -51.54
N GLU A 455 -4.63 -9.98 -52.31
CA GLU A 455 -3.70 -10.39 -53.39
C GLU A 455 -4.26 -11.47 -54.34
N GLY A 456 -5.59 -11.49 -54.50
CA GLY A 456 -6.31 -12.48 -55.31
C GLY A 456 -6.59 -13.82 -54.62
N PHE A 457 -6.22 -13.99 -53.35
CA PHE A 457 -6.59 -15.14 -52.53
C PHE A 457 -7.89 -14.88 -51.80
N THR A 458 -8.84 -15.83 -51.87
CA THR A 458 -10.01 -15.82 -50.99
C THR A 458 -9.58 -16.26 -49.60
N VAL A 459 -9.71 -15.35 -48.64
CA VAL A 459 -9.40 -15.54 -47.22
C VAL A 459 -10.70 -15.53 -46.44
N ARG A 460 -10.97 -16.60 -45.70
CA ARG A 460 -12.10 -16.73 -44.78
C ARG A 460 -11.60 -16.64 -43.35
N PHE A 461 -12.22 -15.82 -42.52
CA PHE A 461 -11.94 -15.79 -41.10
C PHE A 461 -12.88 -16.77 -40.40
N ASP A 462 -12.33 -17.77 -39.72
CA ASP A 462 -13.11 -18.83 -39.09
C ASP A 462 -13.47 -18.47 -37.64
N LYS A 463 -12.47 -17.97 -36.89
CA LYS A 463 -12.60 -17.82 -35.44
C LYS A 463 -11.59 -16.83 -34.87
N LEU A 464 -12.00 -16.07 -33.86
CA LEU A 464 -11.11 -15.33 -32.97
C LEU A 464 -11.19 -15.92 -31.57
N ILE A 465 -10.06 -16.31 -31.00
CA ILE A 465 -9.94 -16.81 -29.63
C ILE A 465 -9.17 -15.78 -28.82
N MET A 466 -9.80 -15.21 -27.79
CA MET A 466 -9.15 -14.33 -26.83
C MET A 466 -8.94 -15.10 -25.54
N ALA A 467 -7.70 -15.50 -25.29
CA ALA A 467 -7.32 -16.16 -24.05
C ALA A 467 -6.41 -15.22 -23.23
N PRO A 468 -6.32 -15.41 -21.91
CA PRO A 468 -5.43 -14.62 -21.05
C PRO A 468 -3.99 -14.52 -21.55
N THR A 469 -3.40 -15.60 -22.07
CA THR A 469 -2.00 -15.69 -22.48
C THR A 469 -1.73 -15.29 -23.93
N ALA A 470 -2.73 -15.31 -24.80
CA ALA A 470 -2.59 -15.00 -26.21
C ALA A 470 -3.95 -14.71 -26.89
N THR A 471 -3.90 -13.96 -27.98
CA THR A 471 -5.03 -13.82 -28.90
C THR A 471 -4.72 -14.63 -30.17
N VAL A 472 -5.66 -15.45 -30.64
CA VAL A 472 -5.46 -16.31 -31.82
C VAL A 472 -6.52 -16.04 -32.86
N LEU A 473 -6.08 -15.72 -34.07
CA LEU A 473 -6.94 -15.63 -35.25
C LEU A 473 -6.80 -16.90 -36.08
N GLN A 474 -7.89 -17.63 -36.24
CA GLN A 474 -7.97 -18.74 -37.18
C GLN A 474 -8.57 -18.27 -38.49
N TYR A 475 -7.86 -18.51 -39.58
CA TYR A 475 -8.30 -18.16 -40.92
C TYR A 475 -8.02 -19.30 -41.90
N GLY A 476 -8.89 -19.44 -42.90
CA GLY A 476 -8.73 -20.32 -44.02
C GLY A 476 -8.32 -19.53 -45.26
N VAL A 477 -7.43 -20.11 -46.06
CA VAL A 477 -7.15 -19.59 -47.40
C VAL A 477 -7.49 -20.66 -48.43
N ASN A 478 -8.18 -20.25 -49.48
CA ASN A 478 -8.58 -21.16 -50.56
C ASN A 478 -7.38 -21.47 -51.48
N ASN A 479 -7.13 -22.76 -51.70
CA ASN A 479 -6.03 -23.27 -52.51
C ASN A 479 -6.35 -23.31 -54.03
N GLU A 480 -7.63 -23.20 -54.43
CA GLU A 480 -8.01 -23.22 -55.84
C GLU A 480 -7.65 -21.89 -56.52
N GLN A 481 -6.43 -21.80 -57.03
CA GLN A 481 -5.96 -20.70 -57.88
C GLN A 481 -5.57 -21.19 -59.28
N PRO A 482 -6.55 -21.48 -60.16
CA PRO A 482 -6.24 -22.00 -61.49
C PRO A 482 -5.48 -21.01 -62.40
N GLU A 483 -5.55 -19.70 -62.14
CA GLU A 483 -4.93 -18.67 -63.00
C GLU A 483 -3.53 -18.24 -62.57
N LYS A 484 -3.21 -18.32 -61.27
CA LYS A 484 -1.89 -17.98 -60.72
C LYS A 484 -1.23 -19.30 -60.33
N ARG A 485 -0.16 -19.70 -61.03
CA ARG A 485 0.64 -20.89 -60.72
C ARG A 485 1.34 -20.75 -59.34
N ILE A 486 0.61 -20.57 -58.25
CA ILE A 486 1.16 -20.34 -56.92
C ILE A 486 1.00 -21.64 -56.13
N VAL A 487 2.13 -22.22 -55.71
CA VAL A 487 2.17 -23.53 -55.05
C VAL A 487 2.06 -23.40 -53.54
N ASN A 488 2.59 -22.30 -52.99
CA ASN A 488 2.56 -22.04 -51.55
C ASN A 488 2.51 -20.54 -51.28
N PHE A 489 1.88 -20.18 -50.16
CA PHE A 489 1.81 -18.82 -49.67
C PHE A 489 1.90 -18.82 -48.13
N ASN A 490 2.40 -17.72 -47.58
CA ASN A 490 2.43 -17.47 -46.14
C ASN A 490 2.06 -16.01 -45.86
N PHE A 491 0.94 -15.78 -45.18
CA PHE A 491 0.50 -14.44 -44.80
C PHE A 491 1.14 -14.04 -43.47
N ASN A 492 1.76 -12.88 -43.46
CA ASN A 492 2.24 -12.20 -42.27
C ASN A 492 1.26 -11.10 -41.87
N PHE A 493 1.05 -10.98 -40.57
CA PHE A 493 0.14 -10.02 -39.97
C PHE A 493 0.95 -9.05 -39.13
N ASN A 494 0.54 -7.79 -39.14
CA ASN A 494 1.19 -6.77 -38.33
C ASN A 494 0.59 -6.76 -36.92
N ASN A 495 -0.72 -6.54 -36.82
CA ASN A 495 -1.44 -6.48 -35.56
C ASN A 495 -2.94 -6.69 -35.74
N LEU A 496 -3.62 -7.00 -34.64
CA LEU A 496 -5.06 -6.80 -34.51
C LEU A 496 -5.32 -5.47 -33.82
N GLU A 497 -6.34 -4.75 -34.26
CA GLU A 497 -6.81 -3.55 -33.56
C GLU A 497 -8.21 -3.79 -33.01
N MET A 498 -8.34 -3.69 -31.69
CA MET A 498 -9.58 -3.94 -30.95
C MET A 498 -9.73 -2.84 -29.90
N ASN A 499 -10.88 -2.15 -29.88
CA ASN A 499 -11.13 -1.03 -28.96
C ASN A 499 -10.02 0.05 -28.98
N ASN A 500 -9.48 0.36 -30.17
CA ASN A 500 -8.35 1.28 -30.40
C ASN A 500 -7.02 0.85 -29.74
N GLN A 501 -6.88 -0.42 -29.33
CA GLN A 501 -5.63 -1.00 -28.87
C GLN A 501 -5.07 -1.93 -29.95
N LYS A 502 -3.77 -1.78 -30.22
CA LYS A 502 -3.04 -2.66 -31.13
C LYS A 502 -2.46 -3.84 -30.36
N VAL A 503 -2.70 -5.04 -30.87
CA VAL A 503 -2.23 -6.31 -30.34
C VAL A 503 -1.30 -6.90 -31.38
N LYS A 504 0.01 -6.96 -31.08
CA LYS A 504 1.02 -7.31 -32.09
C LYS A 504 0.96 -8.79 -32.44
N ALA A 505 1.26 -9.10 -33.69
CA ALA A 505 1.41 -10.48 -34.13
C ALA A 505 2.77 -11.03 -33.69
N HIS A 506 2.83 -12.30 -33.31
CA HIS A 506 4.11 -12.95 -33.01
C HIS A 506 4.85 -13.27 -34.31
N MET A 507 6.15 -12.95 -34.40
CA MET A 507 6.98 -13.16 -35.59
C MET A 507 6.96 -14.61 -36.12
N TYR A 508 6.93 -15.59 -35.21
CA TYR A 508 6.84 -17.02 -35.53
C TYR A 508 5.48 -17.62 -35.14
N GLY A 509 4.43 -16.78 -35.14
CA GLY A 509 3.10 -17.12 -34.62
C GLY A 509 2.20 -17.91 -35.57
N ASN A 510 2.65 -18.23 -36.79
CA ASN A 510 1.84 -18.99 -37.76
C ASN A 510 1.99 -20.50 -37.52
N SER A 511 0.87 -21.18 -37.28
CA SER A 511 0.83 -22.64 -37.13
C SER A 511 -0.27 -23.28 -37.99
N PHE A 512 0.00 -24.49 -38.51
CA PHE A 512 -0.97 -25.25 -39.30
C PHE A 512 -1.83 -26.13 -38.39
N ILE A 513 -3.15 -26.13 -38.61
CA ILE A 513 -4.04 -27.08 -37.93
C ILE A 513 -3.97 -28.43 -38.66
N GLY A 514 -3.50 -29.47 -37.97
CA GLY A 514 -3.24 -30.80 -38.55
C GLY A 514 -4.47 -31.59 -39.04
N SER A 515 -5.70 -31.15 -38.74
CA SER A 515 -6.94 -31.80 -39.20
C SER A 515 -7.61 -31.00 -40.32
N GLN A 516 -7.05 -31.06 -41.53
CA GLN A 516 -7.68 -30.45 -42.70
C GLN A 516 -8.81 -31.35 -43.22
N TYR A 517 -10.06 -30.99 -42.91
CA TYR A 517 -11.25 -31.72 -43.39
C TYR A 517 -11.63 -31.36 -44.84
N ASN A 518 -11.11 -30.26 -45.39
CA ASN A 518 -11.41 -29.78 -46.72
C ASN A 518 -10.11 -29.55 -47.52
N VAL A 519 -9.92 -30.31 -48.60
CA VAL A 519 -8.71 -30.28 -49.44
C VAL A 519 -8.48 -28.90 -50.09
N ASN A 520 -9.56 -28.14 -50.29
CA ASN A 520 -9.50 -26.85 -50.97
C ASN A 520 -9.19 -25.68 -50.03
N TRP A 521 -9.23 -25.88 -48.71
CA TRP A 521 -9.01 -24.81 -47.74
C TRP A 521 -7.87 -25.17 -46.80
N LYS A 522 -6.86 -24.30 -46.75
CA LYS A 522 -5.76 -24.39 -45.80
C LYS A 522 -6.09 -23.53 -44.59
N THR A 523 -6.42 -24.15 -43.47
CA THR A 523 -6.67 -23.45 -42.20
C THR A 523 -5.37 -23.25 -41.42
N ILE A 524 -5.14 -22.02 -40.99
CA ILE A 524 -3.94 -21.54 -40.30
C ILE A 524 -4.38 -20.79 -39.03
N GLN A 525 -3.56 -20.84 -37.99
CA GLN A 525 -3.70 -20.02 -36.80
C GLN A 525 -2.56 -19.02 -36.73
N MET A 526 -2.90 -17.74 -36.53
CA MET A 526 -1.95 -16.69 -36.23
C MET A 526 -2.08 -16.27 -34.77
N HIS A 527 -0.97 -16.34 -34.04
CA HIS A 527 -0.89 -15.92 -32.64
C HIS A 527 -0.46 -14.45 -32.52
N PHE A 528 -1.12 -13.76 -31.60
CA PHE A 528 -0.89 -12.38 -31.22
C PHE A 528 -0.75 -12.27 -29.71
N ASP A 529 -0.22 -11.13 -29.26
CA ASP A 529 -0.15 -10.76 -27.86
C ASP A 529 -1.51 -10.92 -27.13
N PRO A 530 -1.52 -11.11 -25.80
CA PRO A 530 -2.75 -11.12 -25.04
C PRO A 530 -3.46 -9.76 -25.06
N PHE A 531 -4.78 -9.78 -25.14
CA PHE A 531 -5.63 -8.58 -25.07
C PHE A 531 -6.28 -8.45 -23.69
N PHE A 532 -5.95 -7.38 -22.96
CA PHE A 532 -6.44 -7.12 -21.60
C PHE A 532 -7.65 -6.17 -21.52
N GLY A 533 -8.20 -5.73 -22.65
CA GLY A 533 -9.29 -4.76 -22.70
C GLY A 533 -10.69 -5.34 -22.47
N GLU A 534 -11.69 -4.46 -22.46
CA GLU A 534 -13.11 -4.87 -22.47
C GLU A 534 -13.44 -5.66 -23.75
N LYS A 535 -14.48 -6.50 -23.71
CA LYS A 535 -14.89 -7.30 -24.87
C LYS A 535 -15.12 -6.41 -26.10
N PRO A 536 -14.38 -6.63 -27.21
CA PRO A 536 -14.50 -5.81 -28.39
C PRO A 536 -15.77 -6.15 -29.17
N LYS A 537 -16.33 -5.15 -29.85
CA LYS A 537 -17.46 -5.30 -30.80
C LYS A 537 -17.00 -5.51 -32.23
N GLU A 538 -15.74 -5.14 -32.50
CA GLU A 538 -15.12 -5.22 -33.80
C GLU A 538 -13.62 -5.49 -33.64
N VAL A 539 -13.05 -6.14 -34.64
CA VAL A 539 -11.60 -6.33 -34.78
C VAL A 539 -11.19 -5.89 -36.18
N ASN A 540 -10.13 -5.08 -36.27
CA ASN A 540 -9.48 -4.80 -37.54
C ASN A 540 -8.22 -5.67 -37.64
N VAL A 541 -8.16 -6.49 -38.68
CA VAL A 541 -7.01 -7.36 -38.99
C VAL A 541 -6.11 -6.61 -39.94
N HIS A 542 -4.90 -6.24 -39.49
CA HIS A 542 -3.90 -5.55 -40.30
C HIS A 542 -2.91 -6.56 -40.87
N PHE A 543 -2.93 -6.72 -42.19
CA PHE A 543 -1.95 -7.53 -42.90
C PHE A 543 -0.62 -6.78 -43.01
N GLU A 544 0.46 -7.52 -43.18
CA GLU A 544 1.80 -6.95 -43.31
C GLU A 544 2.43 -7.27 -44.65
N ALA A 545 2.49 -8.56 -44.97
CA ALA A 545 3.09 -9.06 -46.19
C ALA A 545 2.55 -10.45 -46.52
N VAL A 546 2.75 -10.89 -47.75
CA VAL A 546 2.55 -12.27 -48.16
C VAL A 546 3.78 -12.76 -48.90
N TYR A 547 4.32 -13.89 -48.45
CA TYR A 547 5.35 -14.64 -49.16
C TYR A 547 4.67 -15.60 -50.13
N LEU A 548 5.10 -15.61 -51.39
CA LEU A 548 4.47 -16.30 -52.51
C LEU A 548 5.50 -17.14 -53.27
N ASN A 549 5.17 -18.40 -53.52
CA ASN A 549 6.00 -19.30 -54.33
C ASN A 549 5.28 -19.60 -55.65
N PHE A 550 5.88 -19.18 -56.75
CA PHE A 550 5.36 -19.36 -58.09
C PHE A 550 5.98 -20.58 -58.76
N GLU A 551 5.17 -21.43 -59.37
CA GLU A 551 5.58 -22.48 -60.29
C GLU A 551 5.73 -21.89 -61.69
N ASP A 552 6.95 -21.89 -62.20
CA ASP A 552 7.22 -21.48 -63.58
C ASP A 552 8.40 -22.28 -64.11
N ALA A 553 8.09 -23.45 -64.69
CA ALA A 553 9.11 -24.39 -65.12
C ALA A 553 9.93 -23.82 -66.29
N PHE A 554 11.24 -23.70 -66.08
CA PHE A 554 12.23 -23.30 -67.08
C PHE A 554 13.38 -24.31 -67.10
N ILE A 555 13.68 -24.87 -68.27
CA ILE A 555 14.64 -25.95 -68.42
C ILE A 555 15.79 -25.49 -69.32
N ILE A 556 17.02 -25.72 -68.86
CA ILE A 556 18.24 -25.45 -69.61
C ILE A 556 19.05 -26.75 -69.73
N GLU A 557 19.35 -27.15 -70.96
CA GLU A 557 20.22 -28.27 -71.27
C GLU A 557 21.68 -27.84 -71.11
N LEU A 558 22.33 -28.21 -70.00
CA LEU A 558 23.68 -27.73 -69.69
C LEU A 558 24.74 -28.27 -70.68
N GLY A 559 24.45 -29.39 -71.35
CA GLY A 559 25.31 -29.94 -72.40
C GLY A 559 25.33 -29.13 -73.70
N ASP A 560 24.32 -28.28 -73.94
CA ASP A 560 24.21 -27.46 -75.16
C ASP A 560 24.95 -26.12 -75.04
N ILE A 561 25.42 -25.76 -73.84
CA ILE A 561 26.14 -24.51 -73.57
C ILE A 561 27.61 -24.65 -74.00
N GLN A 562 28.03 -23.83 -74.96
CA GLN A 562 29.39 -23.87 -75.52
C GLN A 562 30.40 -23.00 -74.76
N GLU A 563 29.94 -21.88 -74.16
CA GLU A 563 30.78 -20.92 -73.44
C GLU A 563 30.10 -20.51 -72.13
N TYR A 564 30.90 -20.33 -71.08
CA TYR A 564 30.46 -19.83 -69.77
C TYR A 564 31.23 -18.53 -69.44
N PRO A 565 30.61 -17.55 -68.75
CA PRO A 565 29.22 -17.51 -68.29
C PRO A 565 28.19 -17.57 -69.42
N PHE A 566 27.04 -18.18 -69.15
CA PHE A 566 25.89 -18.22 -70.06
C PHE A 566 24.72 -17.44 -69.48
N ASP A 567 24.29 -16.39 -70.17
CA ASP A 567 23.21 -15.52 -69.75
C ASP A 567 21.87 -15.96 -70.36
N PHE A 568 20.81 -15.92 -69.56
CA PHE A 568 19.45 -16.17 -70.01
C PHE A 568 18.45 -15.24 -69.31
N GLU A 569 17.32 -14.99 -69.98
CA GLU A 569 16.23 -14.17 -69.44
C GLU A 569 15.19 -15.06 -68.73
N TYR A 570 14.90 -14.76 -67.47
CA TYR A 570 13.86 -15.44 -66.70
C TYR A 570 13.25 -14.50 -65.65
N ALA A 571 11.93 -14.58 -65.45
CA ALA A 571 11.17 -13.73 -64.53
C ALA A 571 11.45 -12.21 -64.67
N GLY A 572 11.79 -11.74 -65.89
CA GLY A 572 12.09 -10.34 -66.17
C GLY A 572 13.48 -9.88 -65.71
N SER A 573 14.40 -10.81 -65.47
CA SER A 573 15.80 -10.53 -65.13
C SER A 573 16.76 -11.37 -65.98
N THR A 574 17.96 -10.83 -66.20
CA THR A 574 19.08 -11.57 -66.79
C THR A 574 19.78 -12.36 -65.68
N ILE A 575 19.89 -13.67 -65.85
CA ILE A 575 20.57 -14.57 -64.92
C ILE A 575 21.77 -15.18 -65.65
N SER A 576 22.92 -15.20 -65.00
CA SER A 576 24.15 -15.82 -65.51
C SER A 576 24.36 -17.18 -64.88
N ILE A 577 24.74 -18.17 -65.68
CA ILE A 577 25.19 -19.48 -65.22
C ILE A 577 26.69 -19.57 -65.42
N ASP A 578 27.42 -19.86 -64.35
CA ASP A 578 28.81 -20.26 -64.38
C ASP A 578 28.94 -21.75 -64.08
N ARG A 579 29.94 -22.39 -64.71
CA ARG A 579 30.30 -23.79 -64.48
C ARG A 579 31.76 -23.88 -64.07
N GLN A 580 32.01 -24.57 -62.97
CA GLN A 580 33.35 -24.83 -62.46
C GLN A 580 33.55 -26.34 -62.22
N GLU A 581 34.55 -26.91 -62.87
CA GLU A 581 34.98 -28.29 -62.59
C GLU A 581 35.99 -28.30 -61.44
N VAL A 582 35.67 -29.01 -60.36
CA VAL A 582 36.50 -29.11 -59.15
C VAL A 582 36.75 -30.59 -58.84
N GLY A 583 37.85 -31.12 -59.36
CA GLY A 583 38.21 -32.53 -59.18
C GLY A 583 37.23 -33.48 -59.89
N GLN A 584 36.50 -34.31 -59.14
CA GLN A 584 35.44 -35.22 -59.63
C GLN A 584 34.03 -34.63 -59.47
N SER A 585 33.93 -33.38 -59.01
CA SER A 585 32.65 -32.70 -58.78
C SER A 585 32.48 -31.52 -59.74
N THR A 586 31.24 -31.30 -60.16
CA THR A 586 30.86 -30.13 -60.95
C THR A 586 30.12 -29.16 -60.03
N LYS A 587 30.53 -27.88 -60.03
CA LYS A 587 29.82 -26.78 -59.36
C LYS A 587 29.13 -25.93 -60.42
N ILE A 588 27.81 -25.80 -60.31
CA ILE A 588 27.01 -24.87 -61.10
C ILE A 588 26.65 -23.68 -60.21
N VAL A 589 26.87 -22.47 -60.71
CA VAL A 589 26.61 -21.22 -59.99
C VAL A 589 25.65 -20.40 -60.83
N LEU A 590 24.52 -20.02 -60.25
CA LEU A 590 23.59 -19.04 -60.80
C LEU A 590 23.87 -17.70 -60.12
N SER A 591 24.07 -16.64 -60.89
CA SER A 591 24.26 -15.29 -60.37
C SER A 591 23.25 -14.32 -60.97
N ASN A 592 22.71 -13.45 -60.12
CA ASN A 592 21.92 -12.28 -60.48
C ASN A 592 22.13 -11.22 -59.40
N HIS A 593 23.01 -10.27 -59.68
CA HIS A 593 23.36 -9.19 -58.75
C HIS A 593 22.45 -7.96 -58.88
N ASP A 594 21.65 -7.87 -59.95
CA ASP A 594 20.72 -6.76 -60.18
C ASP A 594 19.42 -7.01 -59.41
N ILE A 595 19.36 -6.48 -58.18
CA ILE A 595 18.21 -6.64 -57.29
C ILE A 595 17.16 -5.53 -57.45
N GLU A 596 17.53 -4.39 -58.03
CA GLU A 596 16.63 -3.25 -58.22
C GLU A 596 15.51 -3.62 -59.20
N ASN A 597 14.26 -3.56 -58.75
CA ASN A 597 13.07 -4.00 -59.50
C ASN A 597 13.03 -5.50 -59.87
N ARG A 598 13.86 -6.34 -59.24
CA ARG A 598 13.83 -7.79 -59.44
C ARG A 598 12.51 -8.38 -58.94
N ALA A 599 11.90 -9.25 -59.74
CA ALA A 599 10.58 -9.82 -59.45
C ALA A 599 10.59 -10.93 -58.38
N TYR A 600 11.77 -11.37 -57.93
CA TYR A 600 11.92 -12.52 -57.03
C TYR A 600 13.07 -12.33 -56.03
N GLU A 601 12.96 -13.02 -54.89
CA GLU A 601 13.98 -13.08 -53.85
C GLU A 601 14.87 -14.32 -54.02
N THR A 602 14.26 -15.47 -54.28
CA THR A 602 14.93 -16.77 -54.42
C THR A 602 14.43 -17.51 -55.65
N LEU A 603 15.28 -18.37 -56.22
CA LEU A 603 14.92 -19.25 -57.33
C LEU A 603 14.83 -20.67 -56.80
N ASP A 604 13.77 -21.38 -57.16
CA ASP A 604 13.64 -22.79 -56.84
C ASP A 604 14.15 -23.58 -58.04
N PHE A 605 15.38 -24.10 -57.97
CA PHE A 605 15.96 -24.90 -59.05
C PHE A 605 16.50 -26.23 -58.56
N ASN A 606 16.72 -27.15 -59.49
CA ASN A 606 17.33 -28.45 -59.27
C ASN A 606 18.19 -28.83 -60.48
N ILE A 607 19.12 -29.77 -60.26
CA ILE A 607 19.85 -30.45 -61.33
C ILE A 607 19.29 -31.86 -61.48
N VAL A 608 18.94 -32.24 -62.70
CA VAL A 608 18.43 -33.57 -63.04
C VAL A 608 19.21 -34.19 -64.18
N ASN A 609 19.24 -35.51 -64.27
CA ASN A 609 19.81 -36.22 -65.41
C ASN A 609 18.84 -36.27 -66.62
N GLU A 610 19.25 -36.90 -67.72
CA GLU A 610 18.41 -37.12 -68.91
C GLU A 610 17.07 -37.83 -68.64
N HIS A 611 16.98 -38.63 -67.56
CA HIS A 611 15.77 -39.32 -67.15
C HIS A 611 14.88 -38.50 -66.21
N GLY A 612 15.26 -37.26 -65.88
CA GLY A 612 14.54 -36.39 -64.95
C GLY A 612 14.73 -36.78 -63.48
N GLU A 613 15.69 -37.66 -63.19
CA GLU A 613 16.02 -38.08 -61.83
C GLU A 613 17.12 -37.18 -61.26
N GLN A 614 17.05 -36.89 -59.96
CA GLN A 614 18.16 -36.25 -59.28
C GLN A 614 19.39 -37.18 -59.31
N PRO A 615 20.61 -36.64 -59.53
CA PRO A 615 21.85 -37.40 -59.40
C PRO A 615 21.89 -38.17 -58.06
N ASN A 616 22.27 -39.45 -58.09
CA ASN A 616 22.36 -40.32 -56.91
C ASN A 616 23.55 -39.97 -55.98
N THR A 617 23.97 -38.70 -55.94
CA THR A 617 25.17 -38.21 -55.23
C THR A 617 24.79 -37.10 -54.24
N SER A 618 25.61 -36.91 -53.21
CA SER A 618 25.43 -35.82 -52.26
C SER A 618 25.53 -34.48 -52.98
N MET A 619 24.50 -33.64 -52.82
CA MET A 619 24.47 -32.27 -53.33
C MET A 619 24.78 -31.29 -52.21
N GLU A 620 25.77 -30.42 -52.41
CA GLU A 620 26.06 -29.30 -51.52
C GLU A 620 25.46 -28.03 -52.09
N TRP A 621 24.62 -27.36 -51.30
CA TRP A 621 23.99 -26.09 -51.64
C TRP A 621 24.69 -24.96 -50.90
N ASP A 622 24.95 -23.87 -51.61
CA ASP A 622 25.58 -22.67 -51.05
C ASP A 622 24.94 -21.43 -51.68
N PHE A 623 24.72 -20.38 -50.89
CA PHE A 623 24.01 -19.19 -51.30
C PHE A 623 24.64 -17.93 -50.72
N GLU A 624 24.68 -16.88 -51.54
CA GLU A 624 25.04 -15.52 -51.13
C GLU A 624 23.87 -14.60 -51.47
N GLY A 625 23.68 -13.57 -50.67
CA GLY A 625 22.61 -12.63 -50.86
C GLY A 625 22.76 -11.36 -50.05
N VAL A 626 21.84 -10.44 -50.31
CA VAL A 626 21.75 -9.15 -49.61
C VAL A 626 20.38 -9.05 -48.96
N LEU A 627 20.35 -8.50 -47.76
CA LEU A 627 19.11 -8.17 -47.09
C LEU A 627 18.75 -6.71 -47.40
N VAL A 628 17.49 -6.44 -47.74
CA VAL A 628 16.99 -5.12 -48.07
C VAL A 628 15.73 -4.83 -47.25
N ASP A 629 15.63 -3.64 -46.65
CA ASP A 629 14.39 -3.20 -46.00
C ASP A 629 13.35 -2.71 -47.02
N LYS A 630 12.13 -2.41 -46.56
CA LYS A 630 11.07 -1.85 -47.42
C LYS A 630 11.43 -0.52 -48.10
N ASN A 631 12.43 0.21 -47.60
CA ASN A 631 12.86 1.51 -48.10
C ASN A 631 14.03 1.40 -49.11
N GLY A 632 14.51 0.18 -49.38
CA GLY A 632 15.63 -0.07 -50.29
C GLY A 632 17.01 0.05 -49.63
N VAL A 633 17.10 0.09 -48.30
CA VAL A 633 18.38 0.10 -47.58
C VAL A 633 18.94 -1.32 -47.54
N GLU A 634 20.16 -1.49 -48.02
CA GLU A 634 20.87 -2.76 -47.99
C GLU A 634 21.62 -2.97 -46.66
N TYR A 635 21.56 -4.20 -46.15
CA TYR A 635 22.21 -4.62 -44.91
C TYR A 635 23.16 -5.78 -45.19
N ASP A 636 24.37 -5.66 -44.66
CA ASP A 636 25.42 -6.67 -44.76
C ASP A 636 25.31 -7.63 -43.58
N MET A 637 24.78 -8.83 -43.82
CA MET A 637 24.60 -9.86 -42.80
C MET A 637 25.94 -10.34 -42.18
N ASN A 638 27.08 -10.04 -42.82
CA ASN A 638 28.40 -10.39 -42.30
C ASN A 638 28.99 -9.33 -41.35
N LYS A 639 28.32 -8.18 -41.18
CA LYS A 639 28.74 -7.12 -40.26
C LYS A 639 27.96 -7.19 -38.95
N ALA A 640 28.66 -7.52 -37.87
CA ALA A 640 28.11 -7.51 -36.52
C ALA A 640 28.18 -6.11 -35.86
N PRO A 641 27.23 -5.77 -34.96
CA PRO A 641 26.01 -6.53 -34.62
C PRO A 641 24.93 -6.39 -35.71
N PHE A 642 24.21 -7.48 -35.99
CA PHE A 642 23.11 -7.52 -36.95
C PHE A 642 21.81 -7.89 -36.20
N SER A 643 20.86 -6.96 -36.12
CA SER A 643 19.55 -7.20 -35.50
C SER A 643 18.48 -7.31 -36.58
N TYR A 644 18.15 -8.55 -36.97
CA TYR A 644 17.12 -8.80 -37.99
C TYR A 644 15.75 -8.26 -37.58
N GLU A 645 15.43 -8.32 -36.29
CA GLU A 645 14.14 -7.90 -35.72
C GLU A 645 13.91 -6.38 -35.75
N GLU A 646 14.98 -5.59 -35.87
CA GLU A 646 14.90 -4.12 -35.99
C GLU A 646 14.66 -3.65 -37.43
N ILE A 647 14.80 -4.53 -38.43
CA ILE A 647 14.68 -4.17 -39.84
C ILE A 647 13.21 -4.22 -40.23
N GLU A 648 12.72 -3.14 -40.85
CA GLU A 648 11.33 -3.03 -41.22
C GLU A 648 11.03 -3.84 -42.50
N GLN A 649 10.33 -4.96 -42.33
CA GLN A 649 9.90 -5.87 -43.40
C GLN A 649 11.04 -6.32 -44.35
N PRO A 650 12.09 -6.97 -43.81
CA PRO A 650 13.28 -7.31 -44.55
C PRO A 650 13.01 -8.36 -45.63
N ARG A 651 13.60 -8.18 -46.81
CA ARG A 651 13.61 -9.14 -47.91
C ARG A 651 15.03 -9.60 -48.16
N TYR A 652 15.23 -10.92 -48.22
CA TYR A 652 16.54 -11.51 -48.52
C TYR A 652 16.63 -11.90 -49.99
N PHE A 653 17.41 -11.15 -50.76
CA PHE A 653 17.64 -11.40 -52.17
C PHE A 653 18.87 -12.27 -52.34
N GLN A 654 18.67 -13.52 -52.75
CA GLN A 654 19.79 -14.38 -53.16
C GLN A 654 20.37 -13.83 -54.47
N THR A 655 21.64 -13.42 -54.43
CA THR A 655 22.37 -12.91 -55.59
C THR A 655 23.23 -13.97 -56.24
N VAL A 656 23.67 -14.96 -55.47
CA VAL A 656 24.41 -16.12 -55.97
C VAL A 656 23.82 -17.37 -55.33
N GLN A 657 23.54 -18.38 -56.14
CA GLN A 657 23.12 -19.69 -55.66
C GLN A 657 23.98 -20.72 -56.38
N SER A 658 24.52 -21.68 -55.64
CA SER A 658 25.36 -22.70 -56.24
C SER A 658 25.04 -24.09 -55.70
N ILE A 659 25.18 -25.05 -56.59
CA ILE A 659 25.02 -26.46 -56.32
C ILE A 659 26.30 -27.19 -56.75
N ARG A 660 26.87 -27.97 -55.85
CA ARG A 660 27.97 -28.88 -56.14
C ARG A 660 27.49 -30.31 -56.05
N PHE A 661 27.82 -31.12 -57.04
CA PHE A 661 27.47 -32.52 -57.07
C PHE A 661 28.61 -33.35 -57.69
N ASP A 662 28.78 -34.58 -57.19
CA ASP A 662 29.76 -35.51 -57.74
C ASP A 662 29.28 -36.03 -59.09
N ASN A 663 30.20 -36.09 -60.06
CA ASN A 663 29.84 -36.33 -61.44
C ASN A 663 30.76 -37.37 -62.09
N ASN A 664 30.19 -38.53 -62.47
CA ASN A 664 30.86 -39.50 -63.33
C ASN A 664 30.50 -39.33 -64.83
N ASP A 665 29.47 -38.53 -65.17
CA ASP A 665 29.02 -38.33 -66.57
C ASP A 665 28.40 -36.93 -66.78
N ALA A 666 29.26 -35.91 -66.85
CA ALA A 666 28.89 -34.49 -66.78
C ALA A 666 28.27 -33.87 -68.04
N THR A 667 27.88 -34.71 -69.01
CA THR A 667 27.42 -34.27 -70.34
C THR A 667 25.90 -34.37 -70.54
N SER A 668 25.19 -34.93 -69.56
CA SER A 668 23.78 -35.35 -69.67
C SER A 668 22.90 -34.79 -68.53
N VAL A 669 23.18 -33.58 -68.07
CA VAL A 669 22.45 -32.94 -66.94
C VAL A 669 21.72 -31.67 -67.38
N LYS A 670 20.55 -31.45 -66.78
CA LYS A 670 19.66 -30.32 -67.02
C LYS A 670 19.53 -29.49 -65.76
N LEU A 671 19.52 -28.17 -65.92
CA LEU A 671 19.08 -27.24 -64.89
C LEU A 671 17.57 -27.05 -65.06
N VAL A 672 16.82 -27.37 -64.01
CA VAL A 672 15.36 -27.19 -63.97
C VAL A 672 15.07 -26.15 -62.91
N ILE A 673 14.69 -24.95 -63.34
CA ILE A 673 14.08 -23.95 -62.47
C ILE A 673 12.61 -24.34 -62.39
N SER A 674 12.15 -24.76 -61.22
CA SER A 674 10.75 -25.11 -60.96
C SER A 674 9.91 -23.86 -60.73
N GLY A 675 10.53 -22.77 -60.29
CA GLY A 675 9.81 -21.60 -59.84
C GLY A 675 10.68 -20.53 -59.19
N TYR A 676 10.02 -19.58 -58.54
CA TYR A 676 10.67 -18.54 -57.77
C TYR A 676 9.77 -18.09 -56.62
N SER A 677 10.39 -17.52 -55.59
CA SER A 677 9.65 -17.00 -54.43
C SER A 677 9.79 -15.49 -54.31
N THR A 678 8.71 -14.83 -53.88
CA THR A 678 8.72 -13.38 -53.64
C THR A 678 7.79 -12.94 -52.52
N THR A 679 8.15 -11.83 -51.88
CA THR A 679 7.35 -11.18 -50.84
C THR A 679 6.67 -9.94 -51.39
N LYS A 680 5.38 -9.83 -51.14
CA LYS A 680 4.60 -8.61 -51.41
C LYS A 680 4.17 -7.97 -50.10
N TYR A 681 4.37 -6.67 -49.98
CA TYR A 681 3.85 -5.89 -48.86
C TYR A 681 2.34 -5.68 -49.02
N LEU A 682 1.63 -5.72 -47.90
CA LEU A 682 0.18 -5.57 -47.82
C LEU A 682 -0.15 -4.40 -46.91
N ASP A 683 -1.05 -3.53 -47.38
CA ASP A 683 -1.65 -2.45 -46.58
C ASP A 683 -3.13 -2.75 -46.25
N ASP A 684 -3.58 -3.99 -46.54
CA ASP A 684 -4.97 -4.41 -46.38
C ASP A 684 -5.38 -4.43 -44.90
N VAL A 685 -6.54 -3.84 -44.63
CA VAL A 685 -7.19 -3.85 -43.32
C VAL A 685 -8.58 -4.44 -43.47
N VAL A 686 -8.82 -5.58 -42.82
CA VAL A 686 -10.12 -6.24 -42.81
C VAL A 686 -10.84 -5.95 -41.50
N LYS A 687 -12.01 -5.32 -41.59
CA LYS A 687 -12.84 -5.01 -40.43
C LYS A 687 -13.91 -6.09 -40.24
N ILE A 688 -13.90 -6.74 -39.09
CA ILE A 688 -14.79 -7.87 -38.76
C ILE A 688 -15.63 -7.50 -37.53
N SER A 689 -16.94 -7.72 -37.61
CA SER A 689 -17.85 -7.54 -36.48
C SER A 689 -17.83 -8.77 -35.56
N LEU A 690 -17.90 -8.55 -34.26
CA LEU A 690 -17.92 -9.59 -33.21
C LEU A 690 -19.27 -9.66 -32.47
N GLU A 691 -20.31 -9.00 -32.98
CA GLU A 691 -21.66 -8.92 -32.38
C GLU A 691 -22.57 -10.10 -32.70
#